data_AF-A0A8I0S9N7-F1
#
_entry.id   AF-A0A8I0S9N7-F1
#
_cell.length_a   1.000
_cell.length_b   1.000
_cell.length_c   1.000
_cell.angle_alpha   90.00
_cell.angle_beta   90.00
_cell.angle_gamma   90.00
#
_symmetry.space_group_name_H-M   'P 1'
#
loop_
_entity.id
_entity.type
_entity.pdbx_description
1 polymer ?
#
loop_
_entity_poly.entity_id
_entity_poly.type
_entity_poly.pdbx_seq_one_letter_code
_entity_poly.pdbx_strand_id
1 'polypeptide(L)'
;MPRSIAHHAPNAPAHADFAAAWELTRRLSPRDQVRAMIRDAYGRLDGNSYPRLHPLGPAEPTTPWAIRLADPAGRYRLLCFDFDGKDSTGVVPELMEQAQDQAAVLSRTLDERGIPHVLCRSSGAGGRHVWIAVDGGADAAQVGALAAAARANFGTLDHGMLRNPAEGAARPPLSPHRDGSSSTVLAGDVATLLAPSTSTADLDALTALLLERAPAPRAADSAPSGPVDVRHRAHRELSRAGAAHMATIDGGGNPSWTGFMCLLAAANAGWTLGDVEHAARTAPGMEHYRTKNTGRGGRRTRSASEACERLERQWAKAQQFAAVQRPLPARREPQDLTELQAIVADVDAILTSFRVTPGRWGRSEADASRRSILTALTYLTLQTGKRTVAASIRDLALMAGLGRSTAQRALQALTETGFVARVTAADAGNAAEWRVTWRLSTAHGAVGSQPLDNPRPPAELFAHRAELVALLEHELTDQRHDLFTRAGLGHLAGRLYATFGQHASLTVDSAARILGVSTRHTATILSRLRRHRLIKTHTDGWARAARDLRDAAARTLDVLGLLADRAHRYQAEREVWAWWNAELTTMHTTPRARPRRPTVSSRPLFAAMTAGERVWPRYPRSPTRADHRAARALVLDGALNPEARWQYLGEAA
;
A
#
# COMPACT_ATOMS: atom_id res chain seq x y z
N MET A 1 45.03 11.32 52.86
CA MET A 1 43.69 11.19 53.49
C MET A 1 42.66 11.75 52.51
N PRO A 2 41.54 11.05 52.22
CA PRO A 2 41.56 9.71 51.64
C PRO A 2 40.55 9.51 50.47
N ARG A 3 40.87 8.50 49.64
CA ARG A 3 40.01 7.44 49.06
C ARG A 3 38.71 7.79 48.33
N SER A 4 38.62 7.33 47.08
CA SER A 4 37.53 6.42 46.65
C SER A 4 37.97 5.63 45.40
N ILE A 5 38.63 4.48 45.60
CA ILE A 5 38.11 3.12 45.32
C ILE A 5 37.88 2.85 43.83
N ALA A 6 38.89 2.23 43.20
CA ALA A 6 38.68 1.31 42.10
C ALA A 6 38.13 -0.02 42.64
N HIS A 7 37.22 -0.65 41.88
CA HIS A 7 36.65 -2.02 41.93
C HIS A 7 35.12 -1.92 41.72
N HIS A 8 34.45 -2.48 40.70
CA HIS A 8 34.68 -3.68 39.89
C HIS A 8 34.14 -3.46 38.45
N ALA A 9 34.88 -3.89 37.44
CA ALA A 9 34.30 -4.72 36.38
C ALA A 9 34.59 -6.18 36.79
N PRO A 10 33.66 -7.12 36.62
CA PRO A 10 33.29 -7.52 35.27
C PRO A 10 31.79 -7.78 35.11
N ASN A 11 31.11 -7.03 34.24
CA ASN A 11 29.96 -7.61 33.57
C ASN A 11 30.50 -8.46 32.41
N ALA A 12 30.89 -9.69 32.74
CA ALA A 12 30.87 -10.80 31.80
C ALA A 12 29.61 -11.64 32.09
N PRO A 13 28.45 -11.36 31.45
CA PRO A 13 27.37 -12.34 31.33
C PRO A 13 27.12 -12.80 29.88
N ALA A 14 27.66 -12.12 28.86
CA ALA A 14 27.28 -12.41 27.47
C ALA A 14 27.79 -13.76 26.92
N HIS A 15 28.98 -14.22 27.33
CA HIS A 15 29.58 -15.43 26.76
C HIS A 15 29.01 -16.75 27.31
N ALA A 16 28.55 -16.77 28.58
CA ALA A 16 27.98 -17.98 29.18
C ALA A 16 26.57 -18.30 28.62
N ASP A 17 25.77 -17.26 28.38
CA ASP A 17 24.43 -17.38 27.80
C ASP A 17 24.48 -17.79 26.31
N PHE A 18 25.51 -17.34 25.57
CA PHE A 18 25.72 -17.70 24.17
C PHE A 18 26.07 -19.20 24.00
N ALA A 19 27.00 -19.71 24.81
CA ALA A 19 27.39 -21.12 24.75
C ALA A 19 26.23 -22.07 25.09
N ALA A 20 25.41 -21.71 26.09
CA ALA A 20 24.20 -22.47 26.44
C ALA A 20 23.14 -22.43 25.32
N ALA A 21 22.94 -21.25 24.69
CA ALA A 21 22.05 -21.12 23.55
C ALA A 21 22.53 -21.89 22.32
N TRP A 22 23.85 -21.96 22.10
CA TRP A 22 24.45 -22.74 21.02
C TRP A 22 24.30 -24.24 21.26
N GLU A 23 24.54 -24.73 22.47
CA GLU A 23 24.36 -26.15 22.79
C GLU A 23 22.89 -26.58 22.64
N LEU A 24 21.95 -25.74 23.08
CA LEU A 24 20.53 -25.96 22.79
C LEU A 24 20.27 -26.02 21.28
N THR A 25 20.80 -25.05 20.53
CA THR A 25 20.64 -24.97 19.07
C THR A 25 21.15 -26.24 18.38
N ARG A 26 22.30 -26.77 18.80
CA ARG A 26 22.90 -28.00 18.24
C ARG A 26 22.01 -29.22 18.43
N ARG A 27 21.32 -29.31 19.56
CA ARG A 27 20.41 -30.42 19.86
C ARG A 27 19.04 -30.25 19.22
N LEU A 28 18.61 -29.00 19.04
CA LEU A 28 17.29 -28.64 18.56
C LEU A 28 17.20 -28.59 17.03
N SER A 29 18.29 -28.25 16.33
CA SER A 29 18.24 -27.94 14.90
C SER A 29 17.88 -29.17 14.05
N PRO A 30 16.87 -29.07 13.16
CA PRO A 30 16.49 -30.16 12.24
C PRO A 30 17.49 -30.43 11.12
N ARG A 31 18.49 -29.57 10.93
CA ARG A 31 19.49 -29.67 9.86
C ARG A 31 20.88 -29.52 10.45
N ASP A 32 21.90 -29.93 9.72
CA ASP A 32 23.32 -29.84 10.08
C ASP A 32 23.91 -28.43 9.99
N GLN A 33 23.11 -27.43 9.60
CA GLN A 33 23.53 -26.05 9.40
C GLN A 33 22.49 -25.05 9.90
N VAL A 34 22.96 -23.96 10.50
CA VAL A 34 22.16 -22.79 10.87
C VAL A 34 22.40 -21.62 9.91
N ARG A 35 21.47 -20.68 9.86
CA ARG A 35 21.61 -19.45 9.08
C ARG A 35 22.13 -18.35 9.99
N ALA A 36 23.27 -17.75 9.67
CA ALA A 36 23.89 -16.68 10.43
C ALA A 36 23.82 -15.34 9.68
N MET A 37 23.74 -14.24 10.43
CA MET A 37 23.86 -12.90 9.88
C MET A 37 25.27 -12.64 9.35
N ILE A 38 25.41 -11.63 8.49
CA ILE A 38 26.72 -11.12 8.06
C ILE A 38 26.81 -9.66 8.49
N ARG A 39 27.95 -9.29 9.08
CA ARG A 39 28.26 -7.88 9.37
C ARG A 39 28.50 -7.14 8.06
N ASP A 40 27.97 -5.93 7.93
CA ASP A 40 28.26 -5.09 6.77
C ASP A 40 29.74 -4.64 6.75
N ALA A 41 30.12 -3.88 5.73
CA ALA A 41 31.48 -3.36 5.57
C ALA A 41 31.96 -2.49 6.76
N TYR A 42 31.05 -2.04 7.63
CA TYR A 42 31.32 -1.24 8.82
C TYR A 42 31.20 -2.04 10.12
N GLY A 43 31.04 -3.37 10.05
CA GLY A 43 30.93 -4.24 11.22
C GLY A 43 29.54 -4.28 11.86
N ARG A 44 28.55 -3.60 11.28
CA ARG A 44 27.18 -3.44 11.81
C ARG A 44 26.24 -4.54 11.31
N LEU A 45 25.15 -4.75 12.05
CA LEU A 45 24.10 -5.73 11.73
C LEU A 45 22.78 -5.00 11.42
N ASP A 46 22.76 -4.22 10.33
CA ASP A 46 21.66 -3.28 10.06
C ASP A 46 20.47 -3.88 9.26
N GLY A 47 20.57 -5.13 8.78
CA GLY A 47 19.48 -5.83 8.06
C GLY A 47 19.05 -7.15 8.72
N ASN A 48 17.75 -7.47 8.73
CA ASN A 48 17.24 -8.76 9.25
C ASN A 48 17.40 -9.90 8.21
N SER A 49 18.64 -10.18 7.81
CA SER A 49 18.98 -11.18 6.81
C SER A 49 20.00 -12.18 7.36
N TYR A 50 19.81 -13.46 7.06
CA TYR A 50 20.67 -14.56 7.50
C TYR A 50 21.21 -15.33 6.26
N PRO A 51 22.11 -14.71 5.47
CA PRO A 51 22.55 -15.28 4.20
C PRO A 51 23.66 -16.33 4.36
N ARG A 52 24.38 -16.37 5.49
CA ARG A 52 25.48 -17.31 5.70
C ARG A 52 24.98 -18.63 6.26
N LEU A 53 25.44 -19.74 5.69
CA LEU A 53 25.26 -21.06 6.30
C LEU A 53 26.45 -21.35 7.22
N HIS A 54 26.17 -21.75 8.45
CA HIS A 54 27.17 -22.10 9.46
C HIS A 54 26.92 -23.54 9.93
N PRO A 55 27.90 -24.45 9.79
CA PRO A 55 27.76 -25.84 10.24
C PRO A 55 27.53 -25.95 11.74
N LEU A 56 26.73 -26.94 12.17
CA LEU A 56 26.55 -27.30 13.57
C LEU A 56 27.79 -28.04 14.09
N GLY A 57 28.79 -27.25 14.46
CA GLY A 57 30.01 -27.72 15.13
C GLY A 57 30.08 -27.29 16.60
N PRO A 58 31.19 -27.61 17.29
CA PRO A 58 31.43 -27.14 18.64
C PRO A 58 31.57 -25.61 18.74
N ALA A 59 31.93 -24.94 17.65
CA ALA A 59 32.10 -23.48 17.60
C ALA A 59 30.82 -22.76 17.17
N GLU A 60 30.37 -21.83 18.01
CA GLU A 60 29.21 -20.98 17.74
C GLU A 60 29.49 -19.89 16.66
N PRO A 61 28.47 -19.42 15.94
CA PRO A 61 28.60 -18.25 15.08
C PRO A 61 28.87 -16.97 15.90
N THR A 62 29.72 -16.08 15.38
CA THR A 62 30.05 -14.78 16.01
C THR A 62 28.98 -13.69 15.81
N THR A 63 27.83 -14.07 15.25
CA THR A 63 26.69 -13.21 14.91
C THR A 63 25.40 -13.97 15.16
N PRO A 64 24.25 -13.28 15.37
CA PRO A 64 22.96 -13.94 15.53
C PRO A 64 22.65 -14.98 14.45
N TRP A 65 21.97 -16.06 14.86
CA TRP A 65 21.64 -17.19 14.01
C TRP A 65 20.16 -17.60 14.14
N ALA A 66 19.65 -18.22 13.08
CA ALA A 66 18.34 -18.82 13.03
C ALA A 66 18.45 -20.29 12.58
N ILE A 67 17.58 -21.15 13.12
CA ILE A 67 17.45 -22.55 12.70
C ILE A 67 16.30 -22.68 11.71
N ARG A 68 16.44 -23.60 10.75
CA ARG A 68 15.32 -23.97 9.89
C ARG A 68 14.32 -24.82 10.67
N LEU A 69 13.05 -24.67 10.37
CA LEU A 69 11.95 -25.33 11.09
C LEU A 69 11.71 -26.77 10.60
N ALA A 70 12.05 -27.04 9.34
CA ALA A 70 11.91 -28.35 8.70
C ALA A 70 13.27 -29.00 8.40
N ASP A 71 13.27 -30.33 8.42
CA ASP A 71 14.42 -31.16 8.06
C ASP A 71 14.70 -31.10 6.53
N PRO A 72 15.76 -31.76 6.02
CA PRO A 72 16.08 -31.76 4.60
C PRO A 72 15.01 -32.43 3.72
N ALA A 73 14.16 -33.29 4.28
CA ALA A 73 13.03 -33.92 3.58
C ALA A 73 11.79 -33.00 3.54
N GLY A 74 11.87 -31.80 4.14
CA GLY A 74 10.78 -30.84 4.16
C GLY A 74 9.74 -31.12 5.25
N ARG A 75 10.00 -32.05 6.18
CA ARG A 75 9.11 -32.29 7.33
C ARG A 75 9.42 -31.32 8.46
N TYR A 76 8.41 -30.63 8.94
CA TYR A 76 8.54 -29.70 10.06
C TYR A 76 8.76 -30.47 11.36
N ARG A 77 9.96 -30.32 11.93
CA ARG A 77 10.29 -30.85 13.27
C ARG A 77 9.93 -29.84 14.36
N LEU A 78 9.95 -28.56 13.99
CA LEU A 78 9.65 -27.44 14.88
C LEU A 78 8.65 -26.51 14.21
N LEU A 79 7.77 -25.94 15.01
CA LEU A 79 6.89 -24.85 14.62
C LEU A 79 7.26 -23.62 15.45
N CYS A 80 7.35 -22.46 14.81
CA CYS A 80 7.53 -21.18 15.47
C CYS A 80 6.43 -20.22 14.99
N PHE A 81 5.57 -19.82 15.91
CA PHE A 81 4.58 -18.76 15.68
C PHE A 81 5.19 -17.43 16.11
N ASP A 82 5.54 -16.58 15.14
CA ASP A 82 6.21 -15.30 15.36
C ASP A 82 5.18 -14.15 15.41
N PHE A 83 4.96 -13.62 16.61
CA PHE A 83 4.10 -12.47 16.85
C PHE A 83 4.96 -11.23 17.00
N ASP A 84 4.81 -10.30 16.06
CA ASP A 84 5.58 -9.06 16.05
C ASP A 84 4.66 -7.85 15.92
N GLY A 85 4.98 -6.82 16.69
CA GLY A 85 4.22 -5.58 16.79
C GLY A 85 4.72 -4.50 15.86
N LYS A 86 4.86 -4.80 14.56
CA LYS A 86 5.44 -3.87 13.58
C LYS A 86 4.49 -3.55 12.43
N ASP A 87 4.64 -2.35 11.86
CA ASP A 87 4.06 -1.96 10.57
C ASP A 87 5.14 -1.48 9.60
N SER A 88 4.74 -0.83 8.50
CA SER A 88 5.65 -0.27 7.49
C SER A 88 6.57 0.84 8.02
N THR A 89 6.30 1.38 9.20
CA THR A 89 7.04 2.48 9.83
C THR A 89 7.94 2.03 10.99
N GLY A 90 7.76 0.81 11.51
CA GLY A 90 8.59 0.23 12.55
C GLY A 90 7.79 -0.47 13.65
N VAL A 91 8.37 -0.56 14.85
CA VAL A 91 7.69 -1.13 16.03
C VAL A 91 6.61 -0.16 16.50
N VAL A 92 5.37 -0.62 16.55
CA VAL A 92 4.21 0.11 17.02
C VAL A 92 3.82 -0.43 18.39
N PRO A 93 3.87 0.37 19.48
CA PRO A 93 3.59 -0.11 20.84
C PRO A 93 2.25 -0.84 20.98
N GLU A 94 1.20 -0.40 20.30
CA GLU A 94 -0.12 -1.04 20.36
C GLU A 94 -0.19 -2.36 19.59
N LEU A 95 0.50 -2.48 18.44
CA LEU A 95 0.62 -3.77 17.76
C LEU A 95 1.49 -4.73 18.57
N MET A 96 2.46 -4.20 19.32
CA MET A 96 3.31 -5.00 20.19
C MET A 96 2.53 -5.53 21.40
N GLU A 97 1.70 -4.69 22.03
CA GLU A 97 0.76 -5.13 23.07
C GLU A 97 -0.20 -6.20 22.51
N GLN A 98 -0.77 -5.97 21.33
CA GLN A 98 -1.64 -6.94 20.66
C GLN A 98 -0.91 -8.26 20.34
N ALA A 99 0.34 -8.20 19.90
CA ALA A 99 1.17 -9.38 19.64
C ALA A 99 1.42 -10.20 20.90
N GLN A 100 1.64 -9.52 22.03
CA GLN A 100 1.80 -10.16 23.34
C GLN A 100 0.50 -10.85 23.79
N ASP A 101 -0.64 -10.17 23.66
CA ASP A 101 -1.95 -10.73 23.99
C ASP A 101 -2.30 -11.94 23.12
N GLN A 102 -2.07 -11.85 21.81
CA GLN A 102 -2.35 -12.93 20.86
C GLN A 102 -1.44 -14.15 21.09
N ALA A 103 -0.16 -13.93 21.37
CA ALA A 103 0.76 -15.00 21.76
C ALA A 103 0.31 -15.68 23.08
N ALA A 104 -0.17 -14.90 24.05
CA ALA A 104 -0.70 -15.44 25.30
C ALA A 104 -2.01 -16.23 25.10
N VAL A 105 -2.88 -15.80 24.17
CA VAL A 105 -4.10 -16.56 23.80
C VAL A 105 -3.73 -17.89 23.15
N LEU A 106 -2.77 -17.90 22.22
CA LEU A 106 -2.30 -19.14 21.61
C LEU A 106 -1.68 -20.06 22.66
N SER A 107 -0.81 -19.53 23.53
CA SER A 107 -0.17 -20.28 24.63
C SER A 107 -1.21 -20.95 25.55
N ARG A 108 -2.23 -20.21 26.02
CA ARG A 108 -3.34 -20.80 26.81
C ARG A 108 -4.12 -21.87 26.04
N THR A 109 -4.35 -21.65 24.75
CA THR A 109 -5.05 -22.64 23.90
C THR A 109 -4.25 -23.94 23.78
N LEU A 110 -2.92 -23.85 23.73
CA LEU A 110 -2.04 -25.01 23.71
C LEU A 110 -2.03 -25.72 25.08
N ASP A 111 -2.02 -24.98 26.19
CA ASP A 111 -2.17 -25.54 27.54
C ASP A 111 -3.51 -26.29 27.72
N GLU A 112 -4.62 -25.69 27.28
CA GLU A 112 -5.97 -26.30 27.30
C GLU A 112 -6.02 -27.63 26.54
N ARG A 113 -5.17 -27.79 25.52
CA ARG A 113 -5.08 -28.99 24.68
C ARG A 113 -3.97 -29.93 25.09
N GLY A 114 -3.22 -29.61 26.14
CA GLY A 114 -2.08 -30.40 26.60
C GLY A 114 -0.93 -30.47 25.59
N ILE A 115 -0.80 -29.48 24.69
CA ILE A 115 0.28 -29.42 23.70
C ILE A 115 1.50 -28.73 24.32
N PRO A 116 2.62 -29.45 24.54
CA PRO A 116 3.83 -28.84 25.09
C PRO A 116 4.37 -27.75 24.17
N HIS A 117 4.65 -26.59 24.74
CA HIS A 117 5.13 -25.44 24.00
C HIS A 117 6.00 -24.52 24.86
N VAL A 118 6.76 -23.66 24.20
CA VAL A 118 7.62 -22.67 24.86
C VAL A 118 7.32 -21.28 24.33
N LEU A 119 6.88 -20.39 25.20
CA LEU A 119 6.67 -18.98 24.88
C LEU A 119 7.94 -18.19 25.22
N CYS A 120 8.53 -17.54 24.22
CA CYS A 120 9.72 -16.70 24.37
C CYS A 120 9.43 -15.25 24.01
N ARG A 121 10.09 -14.31 24.70
CA ARG A 121 10.32 -12.97 24.18
C ARG A 121 11.49 -13.02 23.20
N SER A 122 11.25 -12.67 21.94
CA SER A 122 12.20 -12.89 20.84
C SER A 122 13.31 -11.84 20.71
N SER A 123 13.13 -10.67 21.30
CA SER A 123 14.09 -9.55 21.31
C SER A 123 13.79 -8.53 22.41
N GLY A 124 14.70 -7.59 22.61
CA GLY A 124 14.50 -6.42 23.49
C GLY A 124 13.33 -5.53 23.09
N ALA A 125 12.92 -5.56 21.81
CA ALA A 125 11.75 -4.82 21.31
C ALA A 125 10.40 -5.43 21.75
N GLY A 126 10.40 -6.67 22.26
CA GLY A 126 9.23 -7.26 22.90
C GLY A 126 8.37 -8.18 22.03
N GLY A 127 8.84 -8.63 20.86
CA GLY A 127 8.17 -9.67 20.07
C GLY A 127 8.03 -11.00 20.81
N ARG A 128 7.17 -11.91 20.33
CA ARG A 128 6.91 -13.22 20.96
C ARG A 128 7.05 -14.36 19.96
N HIS A 129 7.77 -15.40 20.35
CA HIS A 129 7.78 -16.67 19.64
C HIS A 129 7.07 -17.73 20.49
N VAL A 130 6.14 -18.47 19.90
CA VAL A 130 5.60 -19.71 20.50
C VAL A 130 6.19 -20.89 19.73
N TRP A 131 6.95 -21.73 20.43
CA TRP A 131 7.63 -22.89 19.87
C TRP A 131 6.89 -24.18 20.22
N ILE A 132 6.75 -25.08 19.24
CA ILE A 132 6.24 -26.44 19.41
C ILE A 132 7.21 -27.39 18.69
N ALA A 133 7.54 -28.52 19.31
CA ALA A 133 8.30 -29.59 18.67
C ALA A 133 7.40 -30.78 18.37
N VAL A 134 7.50 -31.30 17.15
CA VAL A 134 6.58 -32.32 16.62
C VAL A 134 7.28 -33.67 16.58
N ASP A 135 6.70 -34.67 17.26
CA ASP A 135 7.23 -36.03 17.23
C ASP A 135 7.06 -36.64 15.83
N GLY A 136 8.12 -37.24 15.31
CA GLY A 136 8.16 -37.75 13.93
C GLY A 136 8.08 -36.69 12.81
N GLY A 137 7.78 -35.43 13.13
CA GLY A 137 7.64 -34.29 12.21
C GLY A 137 6.31 -34.24 11.44
N ALA A 138 5.85 -33.04 11.09
CA ALA A 138 4.62 -32.80 10.33
C ALA A 138 4.88 -32.50 8.85
N ASP A 139 3.91 -32.85 8.00
CA ASP A 139 3.95 -32.52 6.57
C ASP A 139 3.69 -31.02 6.32
N ALA A 140 4.25 -30.49 5.23
CA ALA A 140 4.12 -29.09 4.89
C ALA A 140 2.67 -28.63 4.63
N ALA A 141 1.82 -29.50 4.08
CA ALA A 141 0.40 -29.18 3.87
C ALA A 141 -0.35 -29.06 5.20
N GLN A 142 -0.08 -29.96 6.15
CA GLN A 142 -0.67 -29.94 7.49
C GLN A 142 -0.25 -28.68 8.25
N VAL A 143 1.05 -28.38 8.28
CA VAL A 143 1.56 -27.15 8.92
C VAL A 143 1.05 -25.90 8.21
N GLY A 144 0.93 -25.93 6.89
CA GLY A 144 0.34 -24.85 6.11
C GLY A 144 -1.11 -24.57 6.47
N ALA A 145 -1.92 -25.62 6.68
CA ALA A 145 -3.31 -25.50 7.13
C ALA A 145 -3.39 -24.91 8.55
N LEU A 146 -2.57 -25.40 9.48
CA LEU A 146 -2.47 -24.87 10.83
C LEU A 146 -2.05 -23.40 10.83
N ALA A 147 -1.04 -23.04 10.01
CA ALA A 147 -0.54 -21.68 9.88
C ALA A 147 -1.62 -20.72 9.34
N ALA A 148 -2.41 -21.17 8.36
CA ALA A 148 -3.53 -20.39 7.82
C ALA A 148 -4.64 -20.20 8.87
N ALA A 149 -5.00 -21.26 9.60
CA ALA A 149 -6.00 -21.19 10.67
C ALA A 149 -5.53 -20.27 11.82
N ALA A 150 -4.27 -20.38 12.24
CA ALA A 150 -3.68 -19.49 13.23
C ALA A 150 -3.67 -18.03 12.75
N ARG A 151 -3.30 -17.77 11.49
CA ARG A 151 -3.32 -16.42 10.91
C ARG A 151 -4.73 -15.83 10.89
N ALA A 152 -5.76 -16.63 10.65
CA ALA A 152 -7.15 -16.17 10.69
C ALA A 152 -7.59 -15.69 12.09
N ASN A 153 -7.01 -16.26 13.16
CA ASN A 153 -7.29 -15.88 14.54
C ASN A 153 -6.38 -14.75 15.05
N PHE A 154 -5.16 -14.65 14.53
CA PHE A 154 -4.12 -13.78 15.09
C PHE A 154 -3.52 -12.80 14.06
N GLY A 155 -4.05 -11.57 14.05
CA GLY A 155 -3.65 -10.52 13.12
C GLY A 155 -2.19 -10.02 13.19
N THR A 156 -1.45 -10.29 14.26
CA THR A 156 -0.01 -9.93 14.39
C THR A 156 0.95 -11.09 14.09
N LEU A 157 0.42 -12.29 13.85
CA LEU A 157 1.21 -13.47 13.54
C LEU A 157 1.80 -13.37 12.13
N ASP A 158 3.13 -13.38 12.03
CA ASP A 158 3.85 -13.71 10.82
C ASP A 158 3.95 -15.24 10.70
N HIS A 159 3.22 -15.78 9.73
CA HIS A 159 3.14 -17.21 9.47
C HIS A 159 3.96 -17.63 8.23
N GLY A 160 4.73 -16.70 7.64
CA GLY A 160 5.49 -16.96 6.41
C GLY A 160 6.51 -18.09 6.56
N MET A 161 7.17 -18.16 7.73
CA MET A 161 8.14 -19.22 8.03
C MET A 161 7.51 -20.62 8.14
N LEU A 162 6.24 -20.71 8.53
CA LEU A 162 5.47 -21.96 8.61
C LEU A 162 4.95 -22.41 7.24
N ARG A 163 5.08 -21.57 6.20
CA ARG A 163 4.66 -21.87 4.83
C ARG A 163 5.82 -22.15 3.87
N ASN A 164 7.04 -22.19 4.38
CA ASN A 164 8.25 -22.42 3.59
C ASN A 164 9.09 -23.56 4.19
N PRO A 165 8.82 -24.82 3.83
CA PRO A 165 9.58 -25.96 4.38
C PRO A 165 11.05 -25.97 3.95
N ALA A 166 11.39 -25.30 2.84
CA ALA A 166 12.77 -25.25 2.36
C ALA A 166 13.63 -24.29 3.21
N GLU A 167 13.12 -23.09 3.48
CA GLU A 167 13.90 -21.96 4.02
C GLU A 167 13.29 -21.24 5.21
N GLY A 168 12.10 -21.65 5.67
CA GLY A 168 11.46 -21.13 6.88
C GLY A 168 12.36 -21.33 8.09
N ALA A 169 12.74 -20.21 8.71
CA ALA A 169 13.71 -20.21 9.80
C ALA A 169 13.34 -19.19 10.87
N ALA A 170 13.63 -19.54 12.12
CA ALA A 170 13.43 -18.67 13.27
C ALA A 170 14.59 -18.81 14.26
N ARG A 171 14.77 -17.77 15.07
CA ARG A 171 15.78 -17.74 16.12
C ARG A 171 15.34 -18.60 17.31
N PRO A 172 16.06 -19.68 17.65
CA PRO A 172 15.62 -20.58 18.72
C PRO A 172 15.59 -19.89 20.09
N PRO A 173 14.95 -20.48 21.10
CA PRO A 173 15.01 -19.99 22.48
C PRO A 173 16.47 -19.71 22.91
N LEU A 174 16.66 -18.69 23.75
CA LEU A 174 17.98 -18.25 24.28
C LEU A 174 18.94 -17.64 23.25
N SER A 175 18.68 -17.75 21.95
CA SER A 175 19.59 -17.23 20.92
C SER A 175 19.70 -15.70 20.90
N PRO A 176 20.85 -15.16 20.46
CA PRO A 176 21.10 -13.73 20.46
C PRO A 176 20.39 -12.98 19.33
N HIS A 177 20.26 -11.67 19.54
CA HIS A 177 19.63 -10.71 18.66
C HIS A 177 20.63 -9.66 18.18
N ARG A 178 20.34 -9.01 17.04
CA ARG A 178 21.21 -7.98 16.45
C ARG A 178 21.37 -6.72 17.30
N ASP A 179 20.44 -6.45 18.20
CA ASP A 179 20.46 -5.31 19.13
C ASP A 179 21.24 -5.63 20.43
N GLY A 180 21.87 -6.80 20.51
CA GLY A 180 22.63 -7.27 21.69
C GLY A 180 21.76 -7.91 22.77
N SER A 181 20.43 -7.94 22.61
CA SER A 181 19.56 -8.74 23.48
C SER A 181 19.61 -10.22 23.11
N SER A 182 19.06 -11.09 23.96
CA SER A 182 18.84 -12.51 23.68
C SER A 182 17.39 -12.89 23.90
N SER A 183 16.94 -13.94 23.22
CA SER A 183 15.61 -14.51 23.42
C SER A 183 15.47 -15.01 24.86
N THR A 184 14.39 -14.67 25.55
CA THR A 184 14.16 -15.10 26.95
C THR A 184 12.88 -15.90 27.06
N VAL A 185 12.94 -17.07 27.70
CA VAL A 185 11.76 -17.90 27.97
C VAL A 185 10.85 -17.17 28.97
N LEU A 186 9.56 -17.13 28.67
CA LEU A 186 8.52 -16.51 29.49
C LEU A 186 7.59 -17.54 30.12
N ALA A 187 7.28 -18.62 29.40
CA ALA A 187 6.47 -19.73 29.86
C ALA A 187 6.84 -21.03 29.13
N GLY A 188 6.54 -22.17 29.75
CA GLY A 188 6.91 -23.50 29.26
C GLY A 188 8.34 -23.91 29.62
N ASP A 189 8.71 -25.15 29.28
CA ASP A 189 10.04 -25.72 29.51
C ASP A 189 10.71 -26.06 28.18
N VAL A 190 11.93 -25.56 27.97
CA VAL A 190 12.75 -25.82 26.77
C VAL A 190 13.03 -27.31 26.58
N ALA A 191 13.06 -28.11 27.65
CA ALA A 191 13.23 -29.56 27.56
C ALA A 191 12.15 -30.24 26.69
N THR A 192 10.94 -29.67 26.65
CA THR A 192 9.84 -30.18 25.82
C THR A 192 10.13 -30.10 24.32
N LEU A 193 11.01 -29.18 23.90
CA LEU A 193 11.44 -29.07 22.50
C LEU A 193 12.47 -30.14 22.12
N LEU A 194 13.17 -30.69 23.12
CA LEU A 194 14.21 -31.71 22.93
C LEU A 194 13.66 -33.14 23.07
N ALA A 195 12.52 -33.28 23.74
CA ALA A 195 11.77 -34.53 23.87
C ALA A 195 10.34 -34.30 23.37
N PRO A 196 10.12 -34.19 22.05
CA PRO A 196 8.82 -33.87 21.49
C PRO A 196 7.82 -34.98 21.76
N SER A 197 6.62 -34.62 22.21
CA SER A 197 5.48 -35.54 22.37
C SER A 197 4.24 -35.11 21.60
N THR A 198 4.28 -33.96 20.92
CA THR A 198 3.16 -33.46 20.10
C THR A 198 3.06 -34.28 18.82
N SER A 199 1.93 -34.95 18.63
CA SER A 199 1.64 -35.75 17.44
C SER A 199 1.07 -34.90 16.30
N THR A 200 1.06 -35.44 15.08
CA THR A 200 0.36 -34.80 13.95
C THR A 200 -1.15 -34.70 14.19
N ALA A 201 -1.74 -35.63 14.96
CA ALA A 201 -3.16 -35.58 15.33
C ALA A 201 -3.48 -34.39 16.26
N ASP A 202 -2.55 -34.02 17.15
CA ASP A 202 -2.69 -32.83 17.99
C ASP A 202 -2.70 -31.56 17.13
N LEU A 203 -1.88 -31.51 16.08
CA LEU A 203 -1.86 -30.39 15.13
C LEU A 203 -3.15 -30.29 14.30
N ASP A 204 -3.70 -31.42 13.85
CA ASP A 204 -4.99 -31.44 13.16
C ASP A 204 -6.12 -30.96 14.08
N ALA A 205 -6.10 -31.42 15.32
CA ALA A 205 -7.13 -31.08 16.30
C ALA A 205 -6.99 -29.62 16.80
N LEU A 206 -5.78 -29.07 16.81
CA LEU A 206 -5.53 -27.63 16.99
C LEU A 206 -6.01 -26.83 15.76
N THR A 207 -5.75 -27.33 14.56
CA THR A 207 -6.21 -26.69 13.31
C THR A 207 -7.73 -26.63 13.27
N ALA A 208 -8.43 -27.73 13.56
CA ALA A 208 -9.88 -27.78 13.63
C ALA A 208 -10.43 -26.78 14.65
N LEU A 209 -9.83 -26.72 15.85
CA LEU A 209 -10.21 -25.76 16.89
C LEU A 209 -10.01 -24.31 16.43
N LEU A 210 -8.89 -24.01 15.78
CA LEU A 210 -8.63 -22.67 15.25
C LEU A 210 -9.54 -22.34 14.08
N LEU A 211 -9.96 -23.29 13.27
CA LEU A 211 -10.96 -23.08 12.21
C LEU A 211 -12.36 -22.86 12.79
N GLU A 212 -12.72 -23.54 13.87
CA GLU A 212 -13.97 -23.31 14.60
C GLU A 212 -13.98 -21.93 15.29
N ARG A 213 -12.86 -21.56 15.92
CA ARG A 213 -12.66 -20.25 16.57
C ARG A 213 -12.37 -19.13 15.57
N ALA A 214 -12.04 -19.48 14.32
CA ALA A 214 -11.74 -18.48 13.29
C ALA A 214 -12.96 -17.59 13.14
N PRO A 215 -12.79 -16.26 13.19
CA PRO A 215 -13.91 -15.36 13.07
C PRO A 215 -14.61 -15.62 11.73
N ALA A 216 -15.82 -16.20 11.77
CA ALA A 216 -16.61 -16.39 10.59
C ALA A 216 -16.81 -15.01 9.93
N PRO A 217 -16.79 -14.90 8.59
CA PRO A 217 -17.32 -13.71 7.92
C PRO A 217 -18.85 -13.75 8.04
N ARG A 218 -19.39 -13.66 9.26
CA ARG A 218 -20.83 -13.65 9.58
C ARG A 218 -21.09 -12.79 10.80
N ALA A 219 -22.09 -11.92 10.65
CA ALA A 219 -22.52 -10.87 11.58
C ALA A 219 -23.15 -11.36 12.91
N ALA A 220 -22.83 -12.58 13.40
CA ALA A 220 -23.61 -13.25 14.44
C ALA A 220 -22.97 -13.36 15.83
N ASP A 221 -21.65 -13.17 16.00
CA ASP A 221 -21.02 -13.21 17.34
C ASP A 221 -20.97 -11.81 17.99
N SER A 222 -22.15 -11.23 18.17
CA SER A 222 -22.32 -9.91 18.81
C SER A 222 -22.98 -9.98 20.18
N ALA A 223 -22.76 -11.07 20.91
CA ALA A 223 -23.17 -11.14 22.31
C ALA A 223 -22.17 -10.33 23.16
N PRO A 224 -22.64 -9.43 24.04
CA PRO A 224 -21.77 -8.71 24.96
C PRO A 224 -21.03 -9.68 25.88
N SER A 225 -19.74 -9.42 26.15
CA SER A 225 -18.86 -10.29 26.97
C SER A 225 -19.11 -10.18 28.48
N GLY A 226 -20.24 -9.62 28.88
CA GLY A 226 -20.60 -9.32 30.27
C GLY A 226 -22.03 -8.81 30.41
N PRO A 227 -22.48 -8.52 31.64
CA PRO A 227 -23.82 -8.01 31.89
C PRO A 227 -24.03 -6.66 31.19
N VAL A 228 -25.25 -6.44 30.70
CA VAL A 228 -25.66 -5.19 30.05
C VAL A 228 -26.49 -4.33 30.99
N ASP A 229 -26.22 -3.03 30.99
CA ASP A 229 -27.07 -2.05 31.65
C ASP A 229 -28.33 -1.82 30.82
N VAL A 230 -29.43 -2.42 31.24
CA VAL A 230 -30.75 -2.31 30.59
C VAL A 230 -31.31 -0.88 30.58
N ARG A 231 -30.74 0.05 31.37
CA ARG A 231 -31.12 1.47 31.40
C ARG A 231 -30.33 2.29 30.39
N HIS A 232 -29.18 1.82 29.93
CA HIS A 232 -28.39 2.53 28.93
C HIS A 232 -29.12 2.58 27.58
N ARG A 233 -29.07 3.74 26.93
CA ARG A 233 -29.57 3.96 25.58
C ARG A 233 -28.50 4.69 24.78
N ALA A 234 -28.19 4.16 23.59
CA ALA A 234 -27.31 4.85 22.67
C ALA A 234 -27.96 6.17 22.23
N HIS A 235 -27.19 7.25 22.15
CA HIS A 235 -27.68 8.58 21.80
C HIS A 235 -28.11 8.72 20.33
N ARG A 236 -27.70 7.77 19.47
CA ARG A 236 -28.18 7.59 18.10
C ARG A 236 -28.53 6.11 17.87
N GLU A 237 -29.25 5.83 16.78
CA GLU A 237 -29.63 4.47 16.44
C GLU A 237 -28.40 3.62 16.08
N LEU A 238 -28.43 2.36 16.55
CA LEU A 238 -27.48 1.30 16.27
C LEU A 238 -28.24 0.00 16.04
N SER A 239 -27.55 -0.99 15.48
CA SER A 239 -28.05 -2.36 15.49
C SER A 239 -28.26 -2.85 16.93
N ARG A 240 -29.16 -3.83 17.13
CA ARG A 240 -29.40 -4.47 18.45
C ARG A 240 -28.10 -4.95 19.12
N ALA A 241 -27.21 -5.51 18.31
CA ALA A 241 -25.86 -5.91 18.67
C ALA A 241 -24.99 -4.74 19.14
N GLY A 242 -24.92 -3.66 18.34
CA GLY A 242 -24.16 -2.46 18.68
C GLY A 242 -24.65 -1.78 19.97
N ALA A 243 -25.97 -1.71 20.16
CA ALA A 243 -26.58 -1.18 21.37
C ALA A 243 -26.25 -2.05 22.61
N ALA A 244 -26.23 -3.38 22.47
CA ALA A 244 -25.85 -4.29 23.55
C ALA A 244 -24.37 -4.14 23.95
N HIS A 245 -23.46 -3.97 22.98
CA HIS A 245 -22.06 -3.67 23.26
C HIS A 245 -21.89 -2.34 23.99
N MET A 246 -22.57 -1.28 23.56
CA MET A 246 -22.51 0.02 24.25
C MET A 246 -23.04 -0.04 25.68
N ALA A 247 -24.02 -0.90 25.95
CA ALA A 247 -24.58 -1.11 27.28
C ALA A 247 -23.75 -2.05 28.18
N THR A 248 -22.66 -2.66 27.70
CA THR A 248 -21.93 -3.67 28.50
C THR A 248 -21.22 -3.01 29.69
N ILE A 249 -21.58 -3.39 30.91
CA ILE A 249 -21.05 -2.82 32.15
C ILE A 249 -19.53 -3.04 32.21
N ASP A 250 -18.78 -1.96 32.47
CA ASP A 250 -17.31 -1.90 32.53
C ASP A 250 -16.59 -2.45 31.27
N GLY A 251 -17.29 -2.59 30.14
CA GLY A 251 -16.76 -3.23 28.93
C GLY A 251 -16.70 -4.76 28.99
N GLY A 252 -17.23 -5.40 30.04
CA GLY A 252 -17.31 -6.86 30.18
C GLY A 252 -15.96 -7.55 30.42
N GLY A 253 -15.87 -8.84 30.09
CA GLY A 253 -14.65 -9.64 30.28
C GLY A 253 -13.47 -9.22 29.39
N ASN A 254 -13.73 -8.47 28.31
CA ASN A 254 -12.70 -7.90 27.45
C ASN A 254 -13.03 -6.45 27.05
N PRO A 255 -12.73 -5.46 27.92
CA PRO A 255 -13.10 -4.06 27.69
C PRO A 255 -12.50 -3.48 26.40
N SER A 256 -11.28 -3.89 26.03
CA SER A 256 -10.65 -3.45 24.77
C SER A 256 -11.41 -3.91 23.54
N TRP A 257 -11.85 -5.16 23.53
CA TRP A 257 -12.62 -5.72 22.43
C TRP A 257 -14.03 -5.11 22.39
N THR A 258 -14.72 -5.06 23.53
CA THR A 258 -16.07 -4.48 23.63
C THR A 258 -16.07 -3.01 23.19
N GLY A 259 -15.09 -2.22 23.61
CA GLY A 259 -14.94 -0.83 23.19
C GLY A 259 -14.75 -0.70 21.68
N PHE A 260 -13.92 -1.56 21.06
CA PHE A 260 -13.73 -1.57 19.62
C PHE A 260 -14.99 -1.99 18.86
N MET A 261 -15.74 -2.98 19.37
CA MET A 261 -17.02 -3.39 18.79
C MET A 261 -18.08 -2.28 18.85
N CYS A 262 -18.07 -1.44 19.89
CA CYS A 262 -18.91 -0.23 19.94
C CYS A 262 -18.57 0.73 18.80
N LEU A 263 -17.27 0.98 18.55
CA LEU A 263 -16.82 1.82 17.45
C LEU A 263 -17.16 1.22 16.08
N LEU A 264 -17.01 -0.08 15.90
CA LEU A 264 -17.32 -0.76 14.65
C LEU A 264 -18.83 -0.72 14.35
N ALA A 265 -19.67 -0.86 15.37
CA ALA A 265 -21.12 -0.70 15.22
C ALA A 265 -21.49 0.74 14.85
N ALA A 266 -20.89 1.73 15.51
CA ALA A 266 -21.07 3.15 15.20
C ALA A 266 -20.61 3.49 13.76
N ALA A 267 -19.48 2.94 13.32
CA ALA A 267 -18.95 3.15 11.96
C ALA A 267 -19.90 2.55 10.89
N ASN A 268 -20.41 1.33 11.11
CA ASN A 268 -21.40 0.72 10.22
C ASN A 268 -22.74 1.47 10.21
N ALA A 269 -23.11 2.12 11.31
CA ALA A 269 -24.28 2.98 11.43
C ALA A 269 -24.07 4.41 10.89
N GLY A 270 -22.88 4.73 10.36
CA GLY A 270 -22.58 6.04 9.77
C GLY A 270 -22.45 7.18 10.79
N TRP A 271 -22.09 6.87 12.03
CA TRP A 271 -21.84 7.88 13.06
C TRP A 271 -20.61 8.74 12.74
N THR A 272 -20.56 9.94 13.29
CA THR A 272 -19.40 10.85 13.20
C THR A 272 -18.45 10.67 14.38
N LEU A 273 -17.24 11.23 14.28
CA LEU A 273 -16.29 11.24 15.40
C LEU A 273 -16.89 11.92 16.65
N GLY A 274 -17.63 13.01 16.49
CA GLY A 274 -18.29 13.70 17.63
C GLY A 274 -19.35 12.85 18.33
N ASP A 275 -20.09 12.02 17.58
CA ASP A 275 -21.04 11.06 18.16
C ASP A 275 -20.29 9.99 18.99
N VAL A 276 -19.17 9.51 18.48
CA VAL A 276 -18.31 8.54 19.15
C VAL A 276 -17.65 9.11 20.42
N GLU A 277 -17.20 10.37 20.38
CA GLU A 277 -16.69 11.09 21.55
C GLU A 277 -17.75 11.29 22.64
N HIS A 278 -19.00 11.53 22.24
CA HIS A 278 -20.11 11.57 23.18
C HIS A 278 -20.31 10.19 23.83
N ALA A 279 -20.37 9.13 23.03
CA ALA A 279 -20.55 7.77 23.52
C ALA A 279 -19.39 7.31 24.42
N ALA A 280 -18.13 7.68 24.11
CA ALA A 280 -16.97 7.32 24.92
C ALA A 280 -17.03 7.88 26.36
N ARG A 281 -17.75 8.99 26.56
CA ARG A 281 -17.94 9.59 27.89
C ARG A 281 -19.02 8.88 28.70
N THR A 282 -20.07 8.38 28.05
CA THR A 282 -21.32 7.97 28.71
C THR A 282 -21.61 6.48 28.63
N ALA A 283 -21.13 5.78 27.60
CA ALA A 283 -21.44 4.38 27.35
C ALA A 283 -20.60 3.44 28.24
N PRO A 284 -21.23 2.54 29.03
CA PRO A 284 -20.52 1.55 29.84
C PRO A 284 -19.56 0.67 29.02
N GLY A 285 -19.95 0.28 27.81
CA GLY A 285 -19.15 -0.57 26.92
C GLY A 285 -17.87 0.08 26.40
N MET A 286 -17.75 1.40 26.54
CA MET A 286 -16.60 2.19 26.10
C MET A 286 -15.60 2.48 27.23
N GLU A 287 -15.70 1.76 28.34
CA GLU A 287 -14.82 1.91 29.52
C GLU A 287 -13.33 1.82 29.19
N HIS A 288 -12.97 1.03 28.17
CA HIS A 288 -11.59 0.94 27.69
C HIS A 288 -11.03 2.23 27.12
N TYR A 289 -11.84 3.22 26.75
CA TYR A 289 -11.32 4.53 26.33
C TYR A 289 -11.08 5.45 27.53
N ARG A 290 -11.78 5.23 28.65
CA ARG A 290 -11.65 6.01 29.89
C ARG A 290 -10.53 5.49 30.80
N THR A 291 -10.33 4.18 30.88
CA THR A 291 -9.39 3.55 31.83
C THR A 291 -8.45 2.52 31.19
N LYS A 292 -7.20 2.44 31.68
CA LYS A 292 -6.16 1.49 31.26
C LYS A 292 -5.84 0.47 32.36
N ASN A 293 -5.51 -0.75 31.98
CA ASN A 293 -5.06 -1.78 32.92
C ASN A 293 -3.64 -1.46 33.44
N THR A 294 -3.36 -1.79 34.69
CA THR A 294 -2.07 -1.59 35.37
C THR A 294 -1.20 -2.85 35.40
N GLY A 295 -1.67 -3.98 34.85
CA GLY A 295 -0.95 -5.25 34.81
C GLY A 295 -0.94 -6.03 36.13
N ARG A 296 -1.49 -5.47 37.22
CA ARG A 296 -1.63 -6.10 38.55
C ARG A 296 -3.09 -6.28 38.99
N GLY A 297 -4.01 -6.37 38.04
CA GLY A 297 -5.45 -6.54 38.29
C GLY A 297 -6.23 -5.26 38.58
N GLY A 298 -5.58 -4.08 38.60
CA GLY A 298 -6.24 -2.77 38.77
C GLY A 298 -6.37 -1.97 37.47
N ARG A 299 -7.37 -1.09 37.39
CA ARG A 299 -7.53 -0.11 36.29
C ARG A 299 -7.22 1.30 36.76
N ARG A 300 -6.55 2.10 35.93
CA ARG A 300 -6.23 3.52 36.17
C ARG A 300 -6.86 4.39 35.10
N THR A 301 -7.40 5.54 35.48
CA THR A 301 -7.93 6.54 34.55
C THR A 301 -6.85 7.05 33.58
N ARG A 302 -7.20 7.21 32.30
CA ARG A 302 -6.36 7.88 31.31
C ARG A 302 -6.47 9.39 31.43
N SER A 303 -5.42 10.10 31.06
CA SER A 303 -5.52 11.54 30.83
C SER A 303 -6.43 11.85 29.64
N ALA A 304 -6.96 13.07 29.58
CA ALA A 304 -7.84 13.50 28.50
C ALA A 304 -7.15 13.39 27.11
N SER A 305 -5.88 13.77 27.00
CA SER A 305 -5.11 13.66 25.75
C SER A 305 -4.95 12.20 25.33
N GLU A 306 -4.54 11.32 26.25
CA GLU A 306 -4.39 9.88 25.97
C GLU A 306 -5.71 9.22 25.55
N ALA A 307 -6.83 9.62 26.15
CA ALA A 307 -8.15 9.11 25.81
C ALA A 307 -8.59 9.58 24.43
N CYS A 308 -8.39 10.87 24.11
CA CYS A 308 -8.73 11.47 22.81
C CYS A 308 -7.93 10.83 21.67
N GLU A 309 -6.59 10.84 21.77
CA GLU A 309 -5.70 10.27 20.76
C GLU A 309 -5.97 8.78 20.52
N ARG A 310 -6.33 8.04 21.57
CA ARG A 310 -6.69 6.62 21.43
C ARG A 310 -8.04 6.46 20.76
N LEU A 311 -9.03 7.26 21.12
CA LEU A 311 -10.37 7.20 20.53
C LEU A 311 -10.31 7.54 19.04
N GLU A 312 -9.64 8.62 18.65
CA GLU A 312 -9.44 9.01 17.25
C GLU A 312 -8.77 7.90 16.43
N ARG A 313 -7.68 7.32 16.95
CA ARG A 313 -6.96 6.23 16.27
C ARG A 313 -7.81 4.96 16.15
N GLN A 314 -8.51 4.56 17.21
CA GLN A 314 -9.39 3.38 17.15
C GLN A 314 -10.64 3.63 16.32
N TRP A 315 -11.12 4.87 16.23
CA TRP A 315 -12.20 5.27 15.34
C TRP A 315 -11.79 5.21 13.87
N ALA A 316 -10.60 5.72 13.53
CA ALA A 316 -10.03 5.57 12.20
C ALA A 316 -9.90 4.08 11.80
N LYS A 317 -9.43 3.24 12.73
CA LYS A 317 -9.35 1.78 12.55
C LYS A 317 -10.74 1.16 12.36
N ALA A 318 -11.72 1.52 13.16
CA ALA A 318 -13.10 1.03 13.03
C ALA A 318 -13.72 1.41 11.69
N GLN A 319 -13.47 2.62 11.18
CA GLN A 319 -13.92 3.05 9.85
C GLN A 319 -13.26 2.23 8.73
N GLN A 320 -11.95 1.95 8.84
CA GLN A 320 -11.24 1.07 7.90
C GLN A 320 -11.81 -0.35 7.92
N PHE A 321 -12.06 -0.90 9.11
CA PHE A 321 -12.67 -2.22 9.26
C PHE A 321 -14.11 -2.25 8.72
N ALA A 322 -14.93 -1.23 8.98
CA ALA A 322 -16.28 -1.10 8.44
C ALA A 322 -16.28 -0.97 6.90
N ALA A 323 -15.28 -0.31 6.31
CA ALA A 323 -15.13 -0.22 4.87
C ALA A 323 -14.81 -1.59 4.22
N VAL A 324 -14.04 -2.44 4.89
CA VAL A 324 -13.64 -3.78 4.42
C VAL A 324 -14.71 -4.83 4.72
N GLN A 325 -15.37 -4.75 5.87
CA GLN A 325 -16.38 -5.71 6.34
C GLN A 325 -17.82 -5.30 6.00
N ARG A 326 -18.00 -4.21 5.26
CA ARG A 326 -19.32 -3.83 4.75
C ARG A 326 -19.91 -5.07 4.08
N PRO A 327 -21.11 -5.54 4.48
CA PRO A 327 -21.69 -6.73 3.89
C PRO A 327 -21.63 -6.59 2.38
N LEU A 328 -21.02 -7.57 1.72
CA LEU A 328 -21.03 -7.61 0.26
C LEU A 328 -22.49 -7.45 -0.17
N PRO A 329 -22.79 -6.57 -1.13
CA PRO A 329 -24.14 -6.49 -1.67
C PRO A 329 -24.59 -7.89 -2.06
N ALA A 330 -25.86 -8.20 -1.83
CA ALA A 330 -26.44 -9.52 -2.10
C ALA A 330 -25.92 -10.09 -3.43
N ARG A 331 -25.62 -11.40 -3.44
CA ARG A 331 -25.03 -12.15 -4.55
C ARG A 331 -25.63 -11.69 -5.88
N ARG A 332 -24.91 -10.82 -6.59
CA ARG A 332 -25.26 -10.40 -7.94
C ARG A 332 -25.01 -11.59 -8.87
N GLU A 333 -25.79 -11.67 -9.94
CA GLU A 333 -25.51 -12.61 -11.02
C GLU A 333 -24.04 -12.49 -11.49
N PRO A 334 -23.42 -13.59 -11.96
CA PRO A 334 -22.06 -13.54 -12.51
C PRO A 334 -21.99 -12.42 -13.55
N GLN A 335 -21.21 -11.38 -13.26
CA GLN A 335 -21.00 -10.30 -14.21
C GLN A 335 -20.28 -10.87 -15.43
N ASP A 336 -20.77 -10.60 -16.64
CA ASP A 336 -20.04 -10.94 -17.86
C ASP A 336 -18.70 -10.17 -17.86
N LEU A 337 -17.59 -10.90 -17.71
CA LEU A 337 -16.23 -10.36 -17.70
C LEU A 337 -15.54 -10.48 -19.05
N THR A 338 -16.23 -10.94 -20.10
CA THR A 338 -15.66 -11.18 -21.43
C THR A 338 -15.02 -9.92 -22.00
N GLU A 339 -15.69 -8.77 -21.86
CA GLU A 339 -15.15 -7.50 -22.33
C GLU A 339 -13.88 -7.09 -21.56
N LEU A 340 -13.88 -7.26 -20.24
CA LEU A 340 -12.73 -6.94 -19.40
C LEU A 340 -11.54 -7.85 -19.73
N GLN A 341 -11.78 -9.14 -19.92
CA GLN A 341 -10.77 -10.12 -20.31
C GLN A 341 -10.14 -9.75 -21.65
N ALA A 342 -10.96 -9.34 -22.62
CA ALA A 342 -10.47 -8.87 -23.91
C ALA A 342 -9.67 -7.56 -23.80
N ILE A 343 -10.08 -6.61 -22.93
CA ILE A 343 -9.31 -5.38 -22.66
C ILE A 343 -7.93 -5.74 -22.11
N VAL A 344 -7.87 -6.60 -21.09
CA VAL A 344 -6.62 -7.01 -20.44
C VAL A 344 -5.67 -7.66 -21.46
N ALA A 345 -6.18 -8.58 -22.29
CA ALA A 345 -5.39 -9.24 -23.33
C ALA A 345 -4.84 -8.24 -24.37
N ASP A 346 -5.66 -7.28 -24.82
CA ASP A 346 -5.22 -6.26 -25.79
C ASP A 346 -4.17 -5.32 -25.21
N VAL A 347 -4.31 -4.94 -23.92
CA VAL A 347 -3.30 -4.14 -23.21
C VAL A 347 -1.97 -4.88 -23.11
N ASP A 348 -1.98 -6.15 -22.73
CA ASP A 348 -0.76 -6.95 -22.65
C ASP A 348 -0.10 -7.12 -24.03
N ALA A 349 -0.89 -7.29 -25.09
CA ALA A 349 -0.39 -7.32 -26.47
C ALA A 349 0.28 -6.00 -26.89
N ILE A 350 -0.29 -4.85 -26.52
CA ILE A 350 0.31 -3.53 -26.77
C ILE A 350 1.65 -3.41 -26.04
N LEU A 351 1.69 -3.75 -24.76
CA LEU A 351 2.91 -3.69 -23.95
C LEU A 351 3.98 -4.66 -24.45
N THR A 352 3.58 -5.83 -24.91
CA THR A 352 4.47 -6.79 -25.59
C THR A 352 5.04 -6.18 -26.88
N SER A 353 4.23 -5.47 -27.68
CA SER A 353 4.70 -4.80 -28.90
C SER A 353 5.79 -3.76 -28.63
N PHE A 354 5.71 -3.06 -27.49
CA PHE A 354 6.73 -2.10 -27.08
C PHE A 354 8.09 -2.77 -26.83
N ARG A 355 8.07 -4.02 -26.34
CA ARG A 355 9.27 -4.81 -26.07
C ARG A 355 9.82 -5.51 -27.32
N VAL A 356 8.94 -6.05 -28.16
CA VAL A 356 9.33 -6.86 -29.34
C VAL A 356 9.72 -5.97 -30.53
N THR A 357 9.10 -4.79 -30.68
CA THR A 357 9.41 -3.84 -31.76
C THR A 357 9.87 -2.48 -31.23
N PRO A 358 10.94 -2.44 -30.38
CA PRO A 358 11.32 -1.22 -29.67
C PRO A 358 11.72 -0.09 -30.62
N GLY A 359 12.28 -0.43 -31.80
CA GLY A 359 12.61 0.54 -32.84
C GLY A 359 11.42 1.33 -33.40
N ARG A 360 10.20 0.76 -33.42
CA ARG A 360 8.97 1.46 -33.84
C ARG A 360 8.58 2.56 -32.84
N TRP A 361 8.97 2.39 -31.57
CA TRP A 361 8.51 3.18 -30.45
C TRP A 361 9.61 4.04 -29.81
N GLY A 362 10.80 4.08 -30.42
CA GLY A 362 11.98 4.66 -29.78
C GLY A 362 13.00 5.31 -30.69
N ARG A 363 12.98 5.09 -32.01
CA ARG A 363 14.01 5.60 -32.93
C ARG A 363 14.09 7.13 -32.96
N SER A 364 12.98 7.82 -32.74
CA SER A 364 12.88 9.28 -32.71
C SER A 364 12.10 9.80 -31.50
N GLU A 365 12.21 11.10 -31.21
CA GLU A 365 11.39 11.76 -30.18
C GLU A 365 9.88 11.67 -30.48
N ALA A 366 9.51 11.64 -31.77
CA ALA A 366 8.13 11.46 -32.20
C ALA A 366 7.62 10.05 -31.85
N ASP A 367 8.44 9.02 -32.05
CA ASP A 367 8.11 7.63 -31.68
C ASP A 367 7.91 7.48 -30.18
N ALA A 368 8.81 8.08 -29.39
CA ALA A 368 8.71 8.10 -27.95
C ALA A 368 7.43 8.82 -27.49
N SER A 369 7.10 9.96 -28.11
CA SER A 369 5.87 10.71 -27.80
C SER A 369 4.61 9.90 -28.13
N ARG A 370 4.60 9.18 -29.27
CA ARG A 370 3.51 8.27 -29.65
C ARG A 370 3.35 7.15 -28.64
N ARG A 371 4.44 6.51 -28.22
CA ARG A 371 4.41 5.49 -27.16
C ARG A 371 3.81 6.05 -25.88
N SER A 372 4.29 7.20 -25.38
CA SER A 372 3.79 7.76 -24.11
C SER A 372 2.29 8.10 -24.14
N ILE A 373 1.78 8.60 -25.27
CA ILE A 373 0.33 8.84 -25.42
C ILE A 373 -0.46 7.54 -25.50
N LEU A 374 0.05 6.53 -26.21
CA LEU A 374 -0.58 5.21 -26.24
C LEU A 374 -0.59 4.58 -24.84
N THR A 375 0.52 4.62 -24.10
CA THR A 375 0.61 4.19 -22.70
C THR A 375 -0.45 4.88 -21.81
N ALA A 376 -0.63 6.19 -21.95
CA ALA A 376 -1.63 6.93 -21.17
C ALA A 376 -3.07 6.51 -21.49
N LEU A 377 -3.41 6.31 -22.77
CA LEU A 377 -4.73 5.83 -23.18
C LEU A 377 -4.98 4.39 -22.73
N THR A 378 -4.00 3.50 -22.90
CA THR A 378 -4.05 2.11 -22.45
C THR A 378 -4.24 2.03 -20.93
N TYR A 379 -3.56 2.89 -20.17
CA TYR A 379 -3.78 3.02 -18.72
C TYR A 379 -5.22 3.43 -18.39
N LEU A 380 -5.77 4.44 -19.06
CA LEU A 380 -7.17 4.86 -18.83
C LEU A 380 -8.17 3.75 -19.19
N THR A 381 -7.98 3.05 -20.31
CA THR A 381 -8.81 1.91 -20.73
C THR A 381 -8.78 0.81 -19.67
N LEU A 382 -7.59 0.45 -19.18
CA LEU A 382 -7.44 -0.60 -18.18
C LEU A 382 -8.02 -0.17 -16.83
N GLN A 383 -7.75 1.06 -16.39
CA GLN A 383 -8.20 1.61 -15.10
C GLN A 383 -9.71 1.77 -15.02
N THR A 384 -10.36 2.17 -16.12
CA THR A 384 -11.82 2.32 -16.18
C THR A 384 -12.55 1.02 -16.52
N GLY A 385 -11.84 0.03 -17.11
CA GLY A 385 -12.44 -1.19 -17.63
C GLY A 385 -13.32 -0.94 -18.86
N LYS A 386 -13.18 0.21 -19.53
CA LYS A 386 -14.00 0.61 -20.69
C LYS A 386 -13.19 0.61 -21.97
N ARG A 387 -13.77 0.09 -23.06
CA ARG A 387 -13.18 0.15 -24.41
C ARG A 387 -13.05 1.55 -24.98
N THR A 388 -13.91 2.45 -24.53
CA THR A 388 -13.96 3.85 -24.98
C THR A 388 -13.78 4.74 -23.76
N VAL A 389 -12.78 5.63 -23.80
CA VAL A 389 -12.43 6.51 -22.69
C VAL A 389 -12.47 7.97 -23.13
N ALA A 390 -13.14 8.81 -22.35
CA ALA A 390 -13.13 10.25 -22.54
C ALA A 390 -11.81 10.81 -22.01
N ALA A 391 -11.02 11.45 -22.88
CA ALA A 391 -9.74 12.01 -22.50
C ALA A 391 -9.42 13.26 -23.33
N SER A 392 -9.15 14.38 -22.65
CA SER A 392 -8.75 15.60 -23.35
C SER A 392 -7.27 15.54 -23.72
N ILE A 393 -6.89 16.18 -24.82
CA ILE A 393 -5.48 16.26 -25.27
C ILE A 393 -4.58 16.82 -24.16
N ARG A 394 -5.09 17.76 -23.36
CA ARG A 394 -4.37 18.37 -22.24
C ARG A 394 -4.17 17.38 -21.08
N ASP A 395 -5.16 16.54 -20.77
CA ASP A 395 -5.02 15.52 -19.73
C ASP A 395 -4.02 14.45 -20.16
N LEU A 396 -4.13 13.96 -21.39
CA LEU A 396 -3.15 13.02 -21.96
C LEU A 396 -1.74 13.61 -21.98
N ALA A 397 -1.61 14.90 -22.30
CA ALA A 397 -0.32 15.59 -22.25
C ALA A 397 0.25 15.64 -20.82
N LEU A 398 -0.57 15.94 -19.81
CA LEU A 398 -0.13 15.97 -18.40
C LEU A 398 0.24 14.57 -17.90
N MET A 399 -0.57 13.55 -18.22
CA MET A 399 -0.28 12.16 -17.86
C MET A 399 1.05 11.67 -18.46
N ALA A 400 1.31 12.02 -19.72
CA ALA A 400 2.54 11.65 -20.43
C ALA A 400 3.72 12.59 -20.16
N GLY A 401 3.54 13.69 -19.42
CA GLY A 401 4.57 14.72 -19.21
C GLY A 401 4.90 15.57 -20.45
N LEU A 402 4.08 15.50 -21.51
CA LEU A 402 4.28 16.16 -22.80
C LEU A 402 3.65 17.57 -22.84
N GLY A 403 3.97 18.34 -23.89
CA GLY A 403 3.25 19.56 -24.26
C GLY A 403 1.99 19.24 -25.07
N ARG A 404 0.97 20.11 -25.03
CA ARG A 404 -0.34 19.88 -25.70
C ARG A 404 -0.21 19.67 -27.21
N SER A 405 0.68 20.41 -27.88
CA SER A 405 0.91 20.30 -29.33
C SER A 405 1.65 19.02 -29.70
N THR A 406 2.54 18.54 -28.83
CA THR A 406 3.21 17.23 -29.00
C THR A 406 2.22 16.09 -28.78
N ALA A 407 1.38 16.17 -27.74
CA ALA A 407 0.33 15.20 -27.49
C ALA A 407 -0.68 15.14 -28.65
N GLN A 408 -1.10 16.30 -29.18
CA GLN A 408 -1.99 16.37 -30.35
C GLN A 408 -1.39 15.67 -31.57
N ARG A 409 -0.13 15.98 -31.93
CA ARG A 409 0.54 15.35 -33.08
C ARG A 409 0.73 13.85 -32.89
N ALA A 410 1.11 13.42 -31.69
CA ALA A 410 1.26 12.01 -31.36
C ALA A 410 -0.09 11.27 -31.48
N LEU A 411 -1.17 11.85 -30.95
CA LEU A 411 -2.51 11.29 -31.02
C LEU A 411 -3.03 11.21 -32.45
N GLN A 412 -2.82 12.26 -33.25
CA GLN A 412 -3.15 12.26 -34.68
C GLN A 412 -2.42 11.15 -35.42
N ALA A 413 -1.10 11.02 -35.23
CA ALA A 413 -0.31 9.97 -35.88
C ALA A 413 -0.73 8.56 -35.44
N LEU A 414 -1.11 8.37 -34.17
CA LEU A 414 -1.67 7.10 -33.69
C LEU A 414 -3.03 6.78 -34.33
N THR A 415 -3.83 7.79 -34.64
CA THR A 415 -5.09 7.63 -35.36
C THR A 415 -4.87 7.29 -36.83
N GLU A 416 -3.97 8.00 -37.51
CA GLU A 416 -3.60 7.72 -38.91
C GLU A 416 -3.04 6.30 -39.09
N THR A 417 -2.31 5.80 -38.08
CA THR A 417 -1.73 4.45 -38.09
C THR A 417 -2.67 3.37 -37.55
N GLY A 418 -3.90 3.72 -37.15
CA GLY A 418 -4.93 2.77 -36.71
C GLY A 418 -4.75 2.21 -35.30
N PHE A 419 -3.88 2.80 -34.47
CA PHE A 419 -3.69 2.37 -33.08
C PHE A 419 -4.74 2.94 -32.12
N VAL A 420 -5.31 4.10 -32.47
CA VAL A 420 -6.34 4.76 -31.68
C VAL A 420 -7.41 5.34 -32.61
N ALA A 421 -8.67 4.99 -32.39
CA ALA A 421 -9.80 5.63 -33.07
C ALA A 421 -10.43 6.71 -32.18
N ARG A 422 -10.77 7.85 -32.78
CA ARG A 422 -11.64 8.85 -32.14
C ARG A 422 -13.10 8.44 -32.37
N VAL A 423 -13.81 8.09 -31.30
CA VAL A 423 -15.21 7.67 -31.36
C VAL A 423 -16.12 8.89 -31.43
N THR A 424 -15.91 9.84 -30.54
CA THR A 424 -16.69 11.08 -30.45
C THR A 424 -15.75 12.28 -30.43
N ALA A 425 -16.09 13.34 -31.16
CA ALA A 425 -15.36 14.60 -31.09
C ALA A 425 -15.59 15.28 -29.73
N ALA A 426 -14.69 16.16 -29.31
CA ALA A 426 -14.93 16.98 -28.13
C ALA A 426 -16.09 17.95 -28.41
N ASP A 427 -17.08 18.01 -27.52
CA ASP A 427 -18.27 18.84 -27.68
C ASP A 427 -18.79 19.35 -26.33
N ALA A 428 -19.35 20.56 -26.29
CA ALA A 428 -20.02 21.16 -25.15
C ALA A 428 -19.28 21.09 -23.79
N GLY A 429 -17.94 21.07 -23.81
CA GLY A 429 -17.11 20.94 -22.60
C GLY A 429 -16.73 19.49 -22.24
N ASN A 430 -17.31 18.49 -22.91
CA ASN A 430 -16.90 17.11 -22.83
C ASN A 430 -15.60 16.86 -23.62
N ALA A 431 -14.75 16.00 -23.07
CA ALA A 431 -13.55 15.56 -23.76
C ALA A 431 -13.90 14.64 -24.94
N ALA A 432 -13.03 14.61 -25.95
CA ALA A 432 -13.14 13.62 -27.02
C ALA A 432 -13.01 12.21 -26.44
N GLU A 433 -13.75 11.28 -27.07
CA GLU A 433 -13.75 9.87 -26.69
C GLU A 433 -12.84 9.08 -27.62
N TRP A 434 -11.96 8.26 -27.02
CA TRP A 434 -10.94 7.52 -27.72
C TRP A 434 -11.07 6.03 -27.44
N ARG A 435 -10.82 5.22 -28.46
CA ARG A 435 -10.77 3.77 -28.40
C ARG A 435 -9.41 3.30 -28.85
N VAL A 436 -8.76 2.46 -28.05
CA VAL A 436 -7.54 1.77 -28.47
C VAL A 436 -7.95 0.63 -29.41
N THR A 437 -7.48 0.66 -30.65
CA THR A 437 -7.92 -0.23 -31.75
C THR A 437 -6.88 -1.27 -32.14
N TRP A 438 -5.89 -1.49 -31.28
CA TRP A 438 -4.77 -2.40 -31.51
C TRP A 438 -5.25 -3.82 -31.89
N ARG A 439 -5.11 -4.16 -33.17
CA ARG A 439 -5.16 -5.55 -33.66
C ARG A 439 -3.83 -5.84 -34.34
N LEU A 440 -3.00 -6.68 -33.73
CA LEU A 440 -1.87 -7.27 -34.44
C LEU A 440 -2.43 -8.20 -35.51
N SER A 441 -1.97 -8.03 -36.76
CA SER A 441 -2.28 -8.96 -37.85
C SER A 441 -1.65 -10.36 -37.65
N THR A 442 -0.85 -10.51 -36.59
CA THR A 442 -0.30 -11.77 -36.11
C THR A 442 -0.67 -11.93 -34.63
N ALA A 443 -1.86 -12.48 -34.37
CA ALA A 443 -2.05 -13.16 -33.10
C ALA A 443 -1.02 -14.29 -33.06
N HIS A 444 -0.10 -14.27 -32.08
CA HIS A 444 0.52 -15.54 -31.69
C HIS A 444 -0.63 -16.40 -31.19
N GLY A 445 -0.92 -17.47 -31.94
CA GLY A 445 -1.95 -18.41 -31.59
C GLY A 445 -1.71 -18.93 -30.18
N ALA A 446 -2.64 -18.62 -29.28
CA ALA A 446 -3.22 -19.71 -28.51
C ALA A 446 -4.42 -20.16 -29.35
N VAL A 447 -4.17 -21.11 -30.26
CA VAL A 447 -5.21 -22.06 -30.63
C VAL A 447 -5.53 -22.78 -29.32
N GLY A 448 -6.50 -22.26 -28.58
CA GLY A 448 -7.11 -22.98 -27.48
C GLY A 448 -7.86 -24.15 -28.09
N SER A 449 -7.20 -25.30 -28.22
CA SER A 449 -7.87 -26.57 -28.45
C SER A 449 -8.55 -26.99 -27.15
N GLN A 450 -9.55 -26.23 -26.69
CA GLN A 450 -10.50 -26.63 -25.67
C GLN A 450 -11.70 -25.66 -25.64
N PRO A 451 -12.94 -26.15 -25.47
CA PRO A 451 -14.13 -25.33 -25.35
C PRO A 451 -14.09 -24.39 -24.13
N LEU A 452 -14.86 -23.31 -24.21
CA LEU A 452 -15.08 -22.21 -23.25
C LEU A 452 -15.72 -22.61 -21.89
N ASP A 453 -15.52 -23.84 -21.41
CA ASP A 453 -16.16 -24.34 -20.19
C ASP A 453 -15.24 -24.38 -18.95
N ASN A 454 -14.06 -23.74 -19.01
CA ASN A 454 -13.24 -23.55 -17.82
C ASN A 454 -13.06 -22.05 -17.54
N PRO A 455 -13.95 -21.42 -16.74
CA PRO A 455 -13.75 -20.02 -16.36
C PRO A 455 -12.46 -19.94 -15.55
N ARG A 456 -11.45 -19.24 -16.09
CA ARG A 456 -10.30 -18.82 -15.26
C ARG A 456 -10.89 -18.17 -14.00
N PRO A 457 -10.40 -18.52 -12.80
CA PRO A 457 -10.93 -17.90 -11.59
C PRO A 457 -10.82 -16.37 -11.73
N PRO A 458 -11.89 -15.59 -11.46
CA PRO A 458 -11.87 -14.13 -11.62
C PRO A 458 -10.67 -13.46 -10.94
N ALA A 459 -10.15 -14.07 -9.87
CA ALA A 459 -8.95 -13.63 -9.16
C ALA A 459 -7.73 -13.46 -10.07
N GLU A 460 -7.48 -14.36 -11.02
CA GLU A 460 -6.33 -14.26 -11.94
C GLU A 460 -6.46 -13.08 -12.90
N LEU A 461 -7.66 -12.86 -13.43
CA LEU A 461 -7.95 -11.71 -14.30
C LEU A 461 -7.73 -10.38 -13.55
N PHE A 462 -8.23 -10.28 -12.32
CA PHE A 462 -8.07 -9.08 -11.50
C PHE A 462 -6.62 -8.87 -11.03
N ALA A 463 -5.91 -9.94 -10.68
CA ALA A 463 -4.49 -9.89 -10.35
C ALA A 463 -3.66 -9.40 -11.54
N HIS A 464 -3.86 -10.01 -12.72
CA HIS A 464 -3.14 -9.61 -13.93
C HIS A 464 -3.48 -8.17 -14.35
N ARG A 465 -4.75 -7.76 -14.25
CA ARG A 465 -5.14 -6.36 -14.44
C ARG A 465 -4.41 -5.43 -13.47
N ALA A 466 -4.35 -5.78 -12.18
CA ALA A 466 -3.67 -4.97 -11.17
C ALA A 466 -2.16 -4.83 -11.46
N GLU A 467 -1.51 -5.91 -11.89
CA GLU A 467 -0.10 -5.90 -12.32
C GLU A 467 0.12 -4.96 -13.49
N LEU A 468 -0.72 -5.04 -14.53
CA LEU A 468 -0.62 -4.19 -15.72
C LEU A 468 -0.92 -2.71 -15.41
N VAL A 469 -1.90 -2.43 -14.53
CA VAL A 469 -2.18 -1.07 -14.05
C VAL A 469 -0.96 -0.53 -13.31
N ALA A 470 -0.40 -1.31 -12.38
CA ALA A 470 0.78 -0.90 -11.62
C ALA A 470 1.97 -0.62 -12.56
N LEU A 471 2.23 -1.50 -13.53
CA LEU A 471 3.31 -1.30 -14.51
C LEU A 471 3.16 0.01 -15.29
N LEU A 472 1.96 0.26 -15.83
CA LEU A 472 1.65 1.47 -16.58
C LEU A 472 1.74 2.73 -15.71
N GLU A 473 1.23 2.67 -14.48
CA GLU A 473 1.27 3.78 -13.52
C GLU A 473 2.70 4.14 -13.11
N HIS A 474 3.54 3.13 -12.84
CA HIS A 474 4.95 3.35 -12.53
C HIS A 474 5.69 3.96 -13.73
N GLU A 475 5.46 3.46 -14.96
CA GLU A 475 6.06 4.05 -16.17
C GLU A 475 5.65 5.51 -16.36
N LEU A 476 4.36 5.82 -16.23
CA LEU A 476 3.83 7.18 -16.34
C LEU A 476 4.36 8.10 -15.23
N THR A 477 4.43 7.63 -14.00
CA THR A 477 4.84 8.44 -12.84
C THR A 477 6.35 8.70 -12.82
N ASP A 478 7.17 7.68 -13.10
CA ASP A 478 8.62 7.84 -13.08
C ASP A 478 9.12 8.74 -14.21
N GLN A 479 8.50 8.67 -15.40
CA GLN A 479 8.86 9.53 -16.53
C GLN A 479 8.28 10.96 -16.40
N ARG A 480 7.19 11.14 -15.63
CA ARG A 480 6.53 12.43 -15.42
C ARG A 480 7.23 13.22 -14.33
N HIS A 481 8.37 13.79 -14.68
CA HIS A 481 9.14 14.67 -13.83
C HIS A 481 9.65 15.88 -14.62
N ASP A 482 9.78 17.04 -13.97
CA ASP A 482 10.28 18.29 -14.57
C ASP A 482 11.63 18.10 -15.28
N LEU A 483 12.51 17.37 -14.60
CA LEU A 483 13.82 16.93 -15.09
C LEU A 483 13.77 16.23 -16.45
N PHE A 484 12.70 15.50 -16.78
CA PHE A 484 12.58 14.72 -18.02
C PHE A 484 11.83 15.46 -19.12
N THR A 485 11.58 16.75 -18.93
CA THR A 485 11.10 17.62 -20.02
C THR A 485 12.23 17.99 -20.97
N ARG A 486 11.89 18.56 -22.13
CA ARG A 486 12.87 19.04 -23.12
C ARG A 486 13.87 20.06 -22.55
N ALA A 487 13.44 20.89 -21.58
CA ALA A 487 14.32 21.86 -20.93
C ALA A 487 15.37 21.20 -20.01
N GLY A 488 15.09 19.99 -19.51
CA GLY A 488 16.01 19.21 -18.69
C GLY A 488 16.78 18.15 -19.48
N LEU A 489 16.70 16.90 -19.03
CA LEU A 489 17.38 15.74 -19.60
C LEU A 489 16.62 15.10 -20.78
N GLY A 490 15.36 15.50 -21.01
CA GLY A 490 14.52 15.00 -22.10
C GLY A 490 13.74 13.72 -21.78
N HIS A 491 12.70 13.46 -22.59
CA HIS A 491 11.73 12.39 -22.34
C HIS A 491 12.35 10.99 -22.43
N LEU A 492 13.31 10.79 -23.32
CA LEU A 492 13.99 9.50 -23.46
C LEU A 492 14.84 9.16 -22.21
N ALA A 493 15.40 10.17 -21.54
CA ALA A 493 16.09 9.99 -20.26
C ALA A 493 15.12 9.58 -19.14
N GLY A 494 13.92 10.18 -19.11
CA GLY A 494 12.86 9.79 -18.18
C GLY A 494 12.38 8.37 -18.40
N ARG A 495 12.23 7.94 -19.64
CA ARG A 495 11.88 6.56 -19.98
C ARG A 495 12.98 5.57 -19.57
N LEU A 496 14.26 5.89 -19.83
CA LEU A 496 15.37 5.05 -19.36
C LEU A 496 15.38 4.95 -17.83
N TYR A 497 15.15 6.07 -17.14
CA TYR A 497 15.05 6.10 -15.68
C TYR A 497 13.89 5.24 -15.16
N ALA A 498 12.70 5.34 -15.75
CA ALA A 498 11.54 4.50 -15.41
C ALA A 498 11.83 3.01 -15.68
N THR A 499 12.59 2.70 -16.74
CA THR A 499 12.99 1.32 -17.07
C THR A 499 13.85 0.70 -15.96
N PHE A 500 14.71 1.48 -15.29
CA PHE A 500 15.46 0.99 -14.12
C PHE A 500 14.58 0.67 -12.90
N GLY A 501 13.33 1.14 -12.84
CA GLY A 501 12.37 0.71 -11.82
C GLY A 501 11.88 -0.73 -12.02
N GLN A 502 11.98 -1.25 -13.25
CA GLN A 502 11.52 -2.60 -13.62
C GLN A 502 12.66 -3.63 -13.70
N HIS A 503 13.92 -3.17 -13.63
CA HIS A 503 15.09 -4.02 -13.77
C HIS A 503 16.13 -3.69 -12.70
N ALA A 504 16.67 -4.71 -12.03
CA ALA A 504 17.70 -4.52 -11.00
C ALA A 504 18.96 -3.81 -11.54
N SER A 505 19.36 -4.14 -12.76
CA SER A 505 20.40 -3.42 -13.49
C SER A 505 20.29 -3.60 -15.01
N LEU A 506 20.90 -2.69 -15.78
CA LEU A 506 20.95 -2.73 -17.25
C LEU A 506 22.34 -2.36 -17.77
N THR A 507 22.78 -3.05 -18.81
CA THR A 507 23.95 -2.67 -19.61
C THR A 507 23.55 -1.61 -20.64
N VAL A 508 24.54 -0.97 -21.27
CA VAL A 508 24.28 0.00 -22.35
C VAL A 508 23.54 -0.67 -23.52
N ASP A 509 23.94 -1.90 -23.86
CA ASP A 509 23.35 -2.65 -24.98
C ASP A 509 21.93 -3.12 -24.67
N SER A 510 21.67 -3.62 -23.45
CA SER A 510 20.31 -4.01 -23.06
C SER A 510 19.38 -2.81 -22.99
N ALA A 511 19.84 -1.69 -22.43
CA ALA A 511 19.09 -0.44 -22.42
C ALA A 511 18.82 0.11 -23.83
N ALA A 512 19.80 0.08 -24.73
CA ALA A 512 19.63 0.48 -26.13
C ALA A 512 18.57 -0.36 -26.85
N ARG A 513 18.60 -1.68 -26.63
CA ARG A 513 17.62 -2.62 -27.18
C ARG A 513 16.21 -2.34 -26.67
N ILE A 514 16.03 -2.16 -25.36
CA ILE A 514 14.71 -1.89 -24.74
C ILE A 514 14.15 -0.53 -25.18
N LEU A 515 15.02 0.49 -25.26
CA LEU A 515 14.61 1.82 -25.68
C LEU A 515 14.34 1.92 -27.18
N GLY A 516 15.01 1.09 -28.00
CA GLY A 516 14.92 1.15 -29.47
C GLY A 516 15.80 2.25 -30.09
N VAL A 517 16.89 2.61 -29.43
CA VAL A 517 17.85 3.65 -29.87
C VAL A 517 19.25 3.08 -29.99
N SER A 518 20.18 3.86 -30.58
CA SER A 518 21.57 3.43 -30.71
C SER A 518 22.29 3.38 -29.36
N THR A 519 23.26 2.46 -29.24
CA THR A 519 24.12 2.31 -28.04
C THR A 519 24.85 3.61 -27.69
N ARG A 520 25.32 4.36 -28.70
CA ARG A 520 25.92 5.70 -28.54
C ARG A 520 24.95 6.70 -27.89
N HIS A 521 23.69 6.72 -28.31
CA HIS A 521 22.70 7.61 -27.73
C HIS A 521 22.37 7.19 -26.29
N THR A 522 22.18 5.89 -26.04
CA THR A 522 21.97 5.35 -24.69
C THR A 522 23.12 5.69 -23.74
N ALA A 523 24.37 5.54 -24.18
CA ALA A 523 25.55 5.90 -23.39
C ALA A 523 25.58 7.39 -23.01
N THR A 524 25.17 8.27 -23.94
CA THR A 524 25.02 9.71 -23.68
C THR A 524 23.98 9.97 -22.59
N ILE A 525 22.83 9.31 -22.66
CA ILE A 525 21.74 9.48 -21.67
C ILE A 525 22.18 8.96 -20.30
N LEU A 526 22.78 7.76 -20.23
CA LEU A 526 23.31 7.20 -18.98
C LEU A 526 24.36 8.13 -18.35
N SER A 527 25.24 8.72 -19.16
CA SER A 527 26.23 9.69 -18.68
C SER A 527 25.57 10.92 -18.07
N ARG A 528 24.47 11.43 -18.66
CA ARG A 528 23.69 12.55 -18.10
C ARG A 528 22.99 12.17 -16.80
N LEU A 529 22.36 10.98 -16.74
CA LEU A 529 21.72 10.49 -15.51
C LEU A 529 22.72 10.28 -14.37
N ARG A 530 23.91 9.73 -14.69
CA ARG A 530 25.01 9.54 -13.73
C ARG A 530 25.54 10.86 -13.20
N ARG A 531 25.70 11.88 -14.06
CA ARG A 531 26.17 13.23 -13.64
C ARG A 531 25.30 13.81 -12.52
N HIS A 532 23.98 13.57 -12.59
CA HIS A 532 23.01 13.99 -11.59
C HIS A 532 22.75 12.93 -10.49
N ARG A 533 23.58 11.88 -10.41
CA ARG A 533 23.51 10.80 -9.41
C ARG A 533 22.18 10.05 -9.35
N LEU A 534 21.46 10.00 -10.47
CA LEU A 534 20.17 9.29 -10.58
C LEU A 534 20.36 7.77 -10.79
N ILE A 535 21.54 7.39 -11.29
CA ILE A 535 21.96 6.01 -11.47
C ILE A 535 23.34 5.80 -10.85
N LYS A 536 23.63 4.56 -10.46
CA LYS A 536 24.90 4.11 -9.90
C LYS A 536 25.44 2.90 -10.65
N THR A 537 26.73 2.64 -10.51
CA THR A 537 27.36 1.42 -11.00
C THR A 537 26.85 0.20 -10.21
N HIS A 538 26.60 -0.88 -10.93
CA HIS A 538 26.20 -2.20 -10.43
C HIS A 538 27.13 -3.25 -11.03
N THR A 539 27.20 -4.46 -10.45
CA THR A 539 28.05 -5.56 -10.95
C THR A 539 27.77 -5.88 -12.42
N ASP A 540 26.50 -5.84 -12.82
CA ASP A 540 26.03 -6.19 -14.17
C ASP A 540 25.67 -4.97 -15.04
N GLY A 541 26.13 -3.77 -14.66
CA GLY A 541 25.93 -2.54 -15.46
C GLY A 541 25.56 -1.32 -14.61
N TRP A 542 24.43 -0.69 -14.94
CA TRP A 542 23.90 0.47 -14.23
C TRP A 542 22.63 0.11 -13.47
N ALA A 543 22.40 0.72 -12.32
CA ALA A 543 21.18 0.56 -11.53
C ALA A 543 20.65 1.92 -11.06
N ARG A 544 19.36 1.98 -10.72
CA ARG A 544 18.77 3.18 -10.09
C ARG A 544 19.47 3.50 -8.77
N ALA A 545 19.70 4.78 -8.50
CA ALA A 545 20.17 5.20 -7.18
C ALA A 545 19.08 4.91 -6.13
N ALA A 546 19.48 4.50 -4.92
CA ALA A 546 18.53 4.17 -3.84
C ALA A 546 17.75 5.39 -3.33
N ARG A 547 18.36 6.58 -3.43
CA ARG A 547 17.73 7.86 -3.10
C ARG A 547 17.22 8.52 -4.38
N ASP A 548 15.97 8.98 -4.36
CA ASP A 548 15.45 9.80 -5.46
C ASP A 548 16.05 11.22 -5.38
N LEU A 549 16.82 11.58 -6.41
CA LEU A 549 17.50 12.87 -6.52
C LEU A 549 16.98 13.71 -7.70
N ARG A 550 15.81 13.36 -8.26
CA ARG A 550 15.25 14.06 -9.42
C ARG A 550 14.98 15.54 -9.16
N ASP A 551 14.45 15.90 -7.99
CA ASP A 551 14.22 17.31 -7.60
C ASP A 551 15.52 18.10 -7.45
N ALA A 552 16.55 17.49 -6.85
CA ALA A 552 17.85 18.15 -6.71
C ALA A 552 18.49 18.42 -8.08
N ALA A 553 18.38 17.45 -9.00
CA ALA A 553 18.82 17.61 -10.37
C ALA A 553 17.99 18.67 -11.14
N ALA A 554 16.67 18.71 -10.93
CA ALA A 554 15.79 19.69 -11.54
C ALA A 554 16.09 21.12 -11.08
N ARG A 555 16.41 21.33 -9.79
CA ARG A 555 16.91 22.63 -9.28
C ARG A 555 18.22 23.04 -9.92
N THR A 556 19.14 22.09 -10.10
CA THR A 556 20.45 22.37 -10.71
C THR A 556 20.32 22.82 -12.18
N LEU A 557 19.29 22.35 -12.88
CA LEU A 557 19.01 22.70 -14.26
C LEU A 557 17.98 23.84 -14.41
N ASP A 558 17.51 24.41 -13.31
CA ASP A 558 16.48 25.45 -13.28
C ASP A 558 15.18 25.07 -14.02
N VAL A 559 14.72 23.82 -13.82
CA VAL A 559 13.49 23.30 -14.45
C VAL A 559 12.42 22.88 -13.46
N LEU A 560 12.70 22.94 -12.15
CA LEU A 560 11.74 22.57 -11.11
C LEU A 560 10.49 23.45 -11.18
N GLY A 561 9.30 22.85 -11.14
CA GLY A 561 8.00 23.52 -11.24
C GLY A 561 7.41 23.57 -12.65
N LEU A 562 8.17 23.22 -13.70
CA LEU A 562 7.72 23.38 -15.09
C LEU A 562 6.44 22.62 -15.45
N LEU A 563 6.26 21.39 -14.94
CA LEU A 563 5.04 20.60 -15.14
C LEU A 563 3.89 21.14 -14.30
N ALA A 564 4.15 21.64 -13.10
CA ALA A 564 3.13 22.29 -12.26
C ALA A 564 2.61 23.57 -12.92
N ASP A 565 3.50 24.42 -13.42
CA ASP A 565 3.15 25.63 -14.18
C ASP A 565 2.36 25.29 -15.45
N ARG A 566 2.70 24.18 -16.11
CA ARG A 566 1.95 23.71 -17.27
C ARG A 566 0.54 23.25 -16.88
N ALA A 567 0.40 22.51 -15.78
CA ALA A 567 -0.90 22.11 -15.26
C ALA A 567 -1.75 23.33 -14.90
N HIS A 568 -1.17 24.31 -14.20
CA HIS A 568 -1.84 25.57 -13.87
C HIS A 568 -2.31 26.32 -15.12
N ARG A 569 -1.45 26.47 -16.14
CA ARG A 569 -1.84 27.10 -17.41
C ARG A 569 -2.99 26.36 -18.11
N TYR A 570 -2.96 25.04 -18.12
CA TYR A 570 -4.04 24.24 -18.72
C TYR A 570 -5.34 24.33 -17.94
N GLN A 571 -5.27 24.41 -16.61
CA GLN A 571 -6.43 24.64 -15.76
C GLN A 571 -7.05 26.01 -16.06
N ALA A 572 -6.24 27.06 -16.12
CA ALA A 572 -6.70 28.39 -16.49
C ALA A 572 -7.35 28.39 -17.88
N GLU A 573 -6.76 27.73 -18.88
CA GLU A 573 -7.35 27.58 -20.22
C GLU A 573 -8.71 26.85 -20.19
N ARG A 574 -8.88 25.82 -19.34
CA ARG A 574 -10.16 25.10 -19.18
C ARG A 574 -11.21 25.98 -18.55
N GLU A 575 -10.85 26.75 -17.53
CA GLU A 575 -11.78 27.67 -16.86
C GLU A 575 -12.23 28.79 -17.80
N VAL A 576 -11.31 29.36 -18.59
CA VAL A 576 -11.65 30.35 -19.63
C VAL A 576 -12.59 29.73 -20.68
N TRP A 577 -12.37 28.47 -21.07
CA TRP A 577 -13.22 27.78 -22.04
C TRP A 577 -14.61 27.48 -21.47
N ALA A 578 -14.70 27.00 -20.24
CA ALA A 578 -15.98 26.75 -19.57
C ALA A 578 -16.78 28.06 -19.40
N TRP A 579 -16.10 29.15 -19.03
CA TRP A 579 -16.69 30.48 -18.94
C TRP A 579 -17.24 30.95 -20.30
N TRP A 580 -16.50 30.72 -21.37
CA TRP A 580 -16.93 31.06 -22.72
C TRP A 580 -18.16 30.24 -23.17
N ASN A 581 -18.18 28.93 -22.90
CA ASN A 581 -19.35 28.10 -23.20
C ASN A 581 -20.60 28.58 -22.44
N ALA A 582 -20.46 28.94 -21.16
CA ALA A 582 -21.56 29.52 -20.39
C ALA A 582 -22.06 30.85 -20.97
N GLU A 583 -21.15 31.69 -21.50
CA GLU A 583 -21.51 32.90 -22.21
C GLU A 583 -22.26 32.59 -23.52
N LEU A 584 -21.78 31.64 -24.32
CA LEU A 584 -22.44 31.19 -25.54
C LEU A 584 -23.84 30.66 -25.26
N THR A 585 -24.00 29.78 -24.27
CA THR A 585 -25.32 29.28 -23.84
C THR A 585 -26.24 30.45 -23.48
N THR A 586 -25.74 31.44 -22.74
CA THR A 586 -26.55 32.60 -22.37
C THR A 586 -26.91 33.48 -23.58
N MET A 587 -25.98 33.67 -24.52
CA MET A 587 -26.24 34.42 -25.76
C MET A 587 -27.34 33.77 -26.59
N HIS A 588 -27.32 32.43 -26.68
CA HIS A 588 -28.29 31.63 -27.43
C HIS A 588 -29.61 31.42 -26.67
N THR A 589 -29.66 31.73 -25.37
CA THR A 589 -30.89 31.71 -24.58
C THR A 589 -31.77 32.92 -24.91
N THR A 590 -33.09 32.70 -24.98
CA THR A 590 -34.07 33.75 -25.25
C THR A 590 -33.98 34.88 -24.21
N PRO A 591 -34.14 36.16 -24.59
CA PRO A 591 -33.91 37.29 -23.67
C PRO A 591 -34.67 37.19 -22.34
N ARG A 592 -35.89 36.63 -22.34
CA ARG A 592 -36.73 36.47 -21.15
C ARG A 592 -36.24 35.37 -20.18
N ALA A 593 -35.46 34.42 -20.67
CA ALA A 593 -34.94 33.29 -19.87
C ALA A 593 -33.46 33.47 -19.49
N ARG A 594 -32.82 34.60 -19.82
CA ARG A 594 -31.41 34.84 -19.50
C ARG A 594 -31.22 35.06 -18.00
N PRO A 595 -30.31 34.31 -17.34
CA PRO A 595 -30.01 34.54 -15.93
C PRO A 595 -29.37 35.91 -15.70
N ARG A 596 -29.69 36.55 -14.57
CA ARG A 596 -28.97 37.75 -14.13
C ARG A 596 -27.56 37.35 -13.72
N ARG A 597 -26.55 37.96 -14.35
CA ARG A 597 -25.14 37.62 -14.13
C ARG A 597 -24.35 38.82 -13.63
N PRO A 598 -23.54 38.64 -12.57
CA PRO A 598 -22.67 39.68 -12.04
C PRO A 598 -21.59 40.11 -13.06
N THR A 599 -21.10 41.34 -12.91
CA THR A 599 -19.83 41.73 -13.56
C THR A 599 -18.68 41.04 -12.83
N VAL A 600 -17.55 40.82 -13.51
CA VAL A 600 -16.37 40.23 -12.86
C VAL A 600 -15.88 41.04 -11.66
N SER A 601 -16.11 42.36 -11.68
CA SER A 601 -15.76 43.30 -10.61
C SER A 601 -16.80 43.40 -9.49
N SER A 602 -17.98 42.78 -9.64
CA SER A 602 -19.05 42.91 -8.65
C SER A 602 -18.83 41.98 -7.45
N ARG A 603 -19.01 42.55 -6.25
CA ARG A 603 -18.88 41.82 -4.97
C ARG A 603 -20.15 41.02 -4.69
N PRO A 604 -20.10 39.68 -4.56
CA PRO A 604 -21.23 38.91 -4.06
C PRO A 604 -21.40 39.20 -2.55
N LEU A 605 -22.50 39.84 -2.18
CA LEU A 605 -22.81 40.11 -0.76
C LEU A 605 -23.35 38.89 -0.01
N PHE A 606 -23.79 37.84 -0.75
CA PHE A 606 -24.35 36.61 -0.20
C PHE A 606 -23.82 35.39 -0.99
N ALA A 607 -23.47 34.32 -0.28
CA ALA A 607 -23.18 33.03 -0.92
C ALA A 607 -24.51 32.42 -1.42
N ALA A 608 -24.53 31.95 -2.68
CA ALA A 608 -25.72 31.31 -3.22
C ALA A 608 -26.07 30.06 -2.40
N MET A 609 -27.33 29.96 -1.94
CA MET A 609 -27.80 28.88 -1.07
C MET A 609 -28.02 27.54 -1.79
N THR A 610 -27.91 27.49 -3.11
CA THR A 610 -28.15 26.28 -3.90
C THR A 610 -26.82 25.59 -4.23
N ALA A 611 -26.57 24.43 -3.64
CA ALA A 611 -25.46 23.58 -4.01
C ALA A 611 -25.68 23.02 -5.43
N GLY A 612 -24.78 23.35 -6.37
CA GLY A 612 -24.65 22.58 -7.61
C GLY A 612 -24.32 23.37 -8.89
N GLU A 613 -24.70 24.64 -9.01
CA GLU A 613 -24.53 25.36 -10.29
C GLU A 613 -23.70 26.65 -10.13
N ARG A 614 -22.50 26.66 -10.71
CA ARG A 614 -21.59 27.82 -10.69
C ARG A 614 -22.19 28.96 -11.52
N VAL A 615 -22.52 30.08 -10.88
CA VAL A 615 -22.95 31.30 -11.58
C VAL A 615 -21.71 31.99 -12.18
N TRP A 616 -21.56 31.91 -13.50
CA TRP A 616 -20.48 32.58 -14.22
C TRP A 616 -20.74 34.09 -14.35
N PRO A 617 -19.76 34.97 -14.06
CA PRO A 617 -19.89 36.39 -14.35
C PRO A 617 -19.96 36.62 -15.88
N ARG A 618 -20.28 37.85 -16.31
CA ARG A 618 -20.29 38.16 -17.76
C ARG A 618 -18.89 38.04 -18.36
N TYR A 619 -18.75 37.30 -19.46
CA TYR A 619 -17.48 37.16 -20.17
C TYR A 619 -16.95 38.51 -20.69
N PRO A 620 -15.65 38.81 -20.63
CA PRO A 620 -15.07 40.04 -21.17
C PRO A 620 -15.20 40.04 -22.69
N ARG A 621 -15.83 41.08 -23.23
CA ARG A 621 -16.05 41.23 -24.67
C ARG A 621 -15.88 42.68 -25.05
N SER A 622 -15.31 42.90 -26.23
CA SER A 622 -15.50 44.14 -26.98
C SER A 622 -16.94 44.19 -27.53
N PRO A 623 -17.41 45.33 -28.07
CA PRO A 623 -18.75 45.44 -28.64
C PRO A 623 -19.09 44.38 -29.70
N THR A 624 -18.08 43.82 -30.38
CA THR A 624 -18.26 42.88 -31.49
C THR A 624 -17.55 41.52 -31.34
N ARG A 625 -16.61 41.37 -30.39
CA ARG A 625 -15.78 40.14 -30.25
C ARG A 625 -15.49 39.76 -28.80
N ALA A 626 -15.34 38.46 -28.55
CA ALA A 626 -14.88 37.94 -27.27
C ALA A 626 -13.42 38.32 -26.98
N ASP A 627 -13.13 38.74 -25.75
CA ASP A 627 -11.78 39.07 -25.30
C ASP A 627 -11.21 37.94 -24.44
N HIS A 628 -10.67 36.92 -25.12
CA HIS A 628 -10.05 35.77 -24.48
C HIS A 628 -8.78 36.11 -23.70
N ARG A 629 -8.10 37.22 -24.05
CA ARG A 629 -6.87 37.65 -23.37
C ARG A 629 -7.21 38.23 -22.00
N ALA A 630 -8.17 39.14 -21.94
CA ALA A 630 -8.68 39.69 -20.68
C ALA A 630 -9.29 38.59 -19.80
N ALA A 631 -10.08 37.69 -20.39
CA ALA A 631 -10.66 36.56 -19.65
C ALA A 631 -9.59 35.68 -19.01
N ARG A 632 -8.50 35.41 -19.72
CA ARG A 632 -7.39 34.61 -19.20
C ARG A 632 -6.61 35.31 -18.10
N ALA A 633 -6.37 36.62 -18.21
CA ALA A 633 -5.74 37.40 -17.14
C ALA A 633 -6.58 37.30 -15.86
N LEU A 634 -7.88 37.57 -15.96
CA LEU A 634 -8.81 37.49 -14.83
C LEU A 634 -8.87 36.11 -14.16
N VAL A 635 -8.75 35.03 -14.93
CA VAL A 635 -8.69 33.67 -14.38
C VAL A 635 -7.39 33.44 -13.62
N LEU A 636 -6.25 33.85 -14.18
CA LEU A 636 -4.94 33.73 -13.53
C LEU A 636 -4.86 34.59 -12.26
N ASP A 637 -5.50 35.75 -12.26
CA ASP A 637 -5.61 36.66 -11.11
C ASP A 637 -6.61 36.15 -10.05
N GLY A 638 -7.24 34.98 -10.26
CA GLY A 638 -8.16 34.37 -9.31
C GLY A 638 -9.53 35.03 -9.23
N ALA A 639 -9.89 35.94 -10.14
CA ALA A 639 -11.16 36.70 -10.09
C ALA A 639 -12.41 35.81 -10.17
N LEU A 640 -12.29 34.59 -10.69
CA LEU A 640 -13.38 33.61 -10.76
C LEU A 640 -13.45 32.65 -9.56
N ASN A 641 -12.51 32.71 -8.62
CA ASN A 641 -12.51 31.93 -7.39
C ASN A 641 -13.23 32.73 -6.28
N PRO A 642 -14.37 32.26 -5.73
CA PRO A 642 -15.10 32.95 -4.67
C PRO A 642 -14.26 33.22 -3.41
N GLU A 643 -13.29 32.37 -3.10
CA GLU A 643 -12.45 32.43 -1.89
C GLU A 643 -11.19 33.29 -2.09
N ALA A 644 -10.62 33.34 -3.30
CA ALA A 644 -9.39 34.10 -3.59
C ALA A 644 -9.64 35.58 -3.96
N ARG A 645 -10.90 36.00 -4.10
CA ARG A 645 -11.32 37.38 -4.42
C ARG A 645 -10.87 38.46 -3.41
N TRP A 646 -10.19 38.07 -2.33
CA TRP A 646 -9.82 38.93 -1.20
C TRP A 646 -8.31 39.15 -1.03
N GLN A 647 -7.46 38.57 -1.89
CA GLN A 647 -5.99 38.71 -1.76
C GLN A 647 -5.38 39.90 -2.52
N TYR A 648 -6.17 40.67 -3.28
CA TYR A 648 -5.71 41.87 -3.99
C TYR A 648 -6.45 43.13 -3.52
N LEU A 649 -6.13 43.59 -2.32
CA LEU A 649 -6.29 44.99 -1.92
C LEU A 649 -5.06 45.44 -1.12
N GLY A 650 -4.05 45.85 -1.86
CA GLY A 650 -2.86 46.60 -1.46
C GLY A 650 -2.09 46.80 -2.77
N GLU A 651 -2.01 47.98 -3.38
CA GLU A 651 -1.88 49.33 -2.84
C GLU A 651 -2.94 50.28 -3.43
N ALA A 652 -3.72 50.92 -2.57
CA ALA A 652 -4.33 52.23 -2.79
C ALA A 652 -4.90 52.70 -1.44
N ALA A 653 -4.09 53.48 -0.73
CA ALA A 653 -4.60 54.57 0.07
C ALA A 653 -5.05 55.69 -0.87
#